data_AF-A0A928T316-F1
#
_entry.id   AF-A0A928T316-F1
#
_cell.length_a   1.000
_cell.length_b   1.000
_cell.length_c   1.000
_cell.angle_alpha   90.00
_cell.angle_beta   90.00
_cell.angle_gamma   90.00
#
_symmetry.space_group_name_H-M   'P 1'
#
loop_
_entity.id
_entity.type
_entity.pdbx_description
1 polymer ?
#
loop_
_entity_poly.entity_id
_entity_poly.type
_entity_poly.pdbx_seq_one_letter_code
_entity_poly.pdbx_strand_id
1 'polypeptide(L)'
;MKRALAFGLVLAGVLAVTPALGQQYRFPLLKPGSGTQPYITAYRDHAASGLKDWNCGTKTYDGHKGTDIGIGGFAVMDAGSRQVVAAADGTVAAAIDGCFDRCTSGACGCGGGFGNYVKITHADGKSTYYGHLMNGSVAVSAGQSVKCGQVLGKVGSSGNSTGPHLHFEPRYSNNVSDEPFSGPCGGSTSFWVSQGAYLGLPAEQCQCEPKPEVCNGGDDDCDGAVDEGDVCVLTELVLPQAGMLDGTTSSDLDGDGDADVCARAAAGIVCEKAGASGFSEALVGPELSDANGWGEPRFYGTLRMGDVDGDGKADVCARSSAGVHCWKSDGSGFPTQIEGPAWSDANGWGEPRFWSTLRLADVDGDGKADVCARHSARFGCHLSNGSGFGPELAGPELSDASGWGDAKYFGTIRMADVNGDGKTDVCARSSARFHCWLSDGAGFPTEIPGPELSDAQGWGDAKYWATLRMGDVNGDGKADVCARGAAGVQCWLSDGAGFPTAVAGPELSDAQGWGEARYWSTLRLTDWDGDRRADLCARAAAGFLCWPSNGAGFDAAVSGPDMADAGGWHEQRYFGSFRVADVTGDGKAEICGRGAAGVVCWPFDGTAFGATIDGPAWSSASGWDAPKYYVTLQAAGGCAPHPESCNGKDDDCDGEIDEGGVCSSQGSGGSVGSGGSGWQDGGVIGGAQGIAPEETPREAVDGGCACRSVPRAGSAPGGLFLLLGLALVRARHCRRGRGA
;
A
#
# COMPACT_ATOMS: atom_id res chain seq x y z
N MET A 1 52.98 -43.18 41.44
CA MET A 1 53.37 -41.76 41.31
C MET A 1 52.93 -41.29 39.93
N LYS A 2 51.86 -40.49 39.85
CA LYS A 2 51.39 -39.88 38.60
C LYS A 2 52.16 -38.58 38.38
N ARG A 3 52.82 -38.41 37.23
CA ARG A 3 53.24 -37.11 36.70
C ARG A 3 52.68 -36.97 35.29
N ALA A 4 51.98 -35.86 35.11
CA ALA A 4 51.29 -35.46 33.89
C ALA A 4 52.28 -35.02 32.80
N LEU A 5 51.96 -35.31 31.54
CA LEU A 5 52.39 -34.51 30.40
C LEU A 5 51.12 -34.03 29.68
N ALA A 6 50.95 -32.72 29.65
CA ALA A 6 49.93 -32.03 28.87
C ALA A 6 50.46 -31.84 27.45
N PHE A 7 49.72 -32.29 26.44
CA PHE A 7 49.92 -31.92 25.05
C PHE A 7 49.05 -30.69 24.75
N GLY A 8 49.70 -29.56 24.49
CA GLY A 8 49.03 -28.36 23.97
C GLY A 8 48.76 -28.53 22.48
N LEU A 9 47.48 -28.47 22.09
CA LEU A 9 47.05 -28.39 20.71
C LEU A 9 47.15 -26.91 20.28
N VAL A 10 48.07 -26.61 19.37
CA VAL A 10 48.14 -25.28 18.73
C VAL A 10 47.01 -25.21 17.71
N LEU A 11 45.95 -24.48 18.03
CA LEU A 11 44.91 -24.11 17.07
C LEU A 11 45.50 -23.05 16.14
N ALA A 12 45.82 -23.43 14.90
CA ALA A 12 46.07 -22.47 13.84
C ALA A 12 44.73 -21.80 13.50
N GLY A 13 44.54 -20.57 13.99
CA GLY A 13 43.42 -19.73 13.60
C GLY A 13 43.51 -19.42 12.12
N VAL A 14 42.64 -20.02 11.32
CA VAL A 14 42.35 -19.54 9.98
C VAL A 14 41.62 -18.21 10.17
N LEU A 15 42.32 -17.09 9.94
CA LEU A 15 41.63 -15.82 9.73
C LEU A 15 40.70 -16.03 8.53
N ALA A 16 39.39 -15.99 8.78
CA ALA A 16 38.43 -15.76 7.73
C ALA A 16 38.76 -14.39 7.10
N VAL A 17 39.31 -14.41 5.89
CA VAL A 17 39.40 -13.21 5.06
C VAL A 17 37.97 -12.96 4.60
N THR A 18 37.26 -12.09 5.31
CA THR A 18 36.04 -11.47 4.77
C THR A 18 36.44 -10.81 3.45
N PRO A 19 35.75 -11.08 2.32
CA PRO A 19 36.00 -10.31 1.11
C PRO A 19 35.83 -8.83 1.48
N ALA A 20 36.87 -8.03 1.23
CA ALA A 20 36.76 -6.60 1.44
C ALA A 20 35.70 -6.08 0.47
N LEU A 21 34.63 -5.47 1.01
CA LEU A 21 33.70 -4.67 0.22
C LEU A 21 34.50 -3.69 -0.64
N GLY A 22 34.10 -3.50 -1.90
CA GLY A 22 34.74 -2.54 -2.79
C GLY A 22 34.74 -1.12 -2.19
N GLN A 23 35.70 -0.27 -2.57
CA GLN A 23 35.80 1.08 -1.98
C GLN A 23 34.52 1.90 -2.19
N GLN A 24 33.89 2.29 -1.08
CA GLN A 24 32.77 3.22 -1.03
C GLN A 24 33.23 4.66 -0.71
N TYR A 25 32.38 5.64 -1.01
CA TYR A 25 32.66 7.08 -0.94
C TYR A 25 31.53 7.85 -0.23
N ARG A 26 31.89 8.80 0.62
CA ARG A 26 30.98 9.86 1.07
C ARG A 26 30.98 11.05 0.11
N PHE A 27 29.95 11.88 0.19
CA PHE A 27 29.88 13.14 -0.57
C PHE A 27 31.13 14.02 -0.32
N PRO A 28 31.87 14.46 -1.35
CA PRO A 28 33.22 15.03 -1.20
C PRO A 28 33.24 16.52 -0.79
N LEU A 29 32.09 17.11 -0.46
CA LEU A 29 31.98 18.45 0.11
C LEU A 29 31.35 18.39 1.50
N LEU A 30 31.61 19.43 2.31
CA LEU A 30 30.77 19.72 3.48
C LEU A 30 29.58 20.59 3.05
N LYS A 31 28.36 20.11 3.31
CA LYS A 31 27.12 20.83 3.07
C LYS A 31 27.00 21.97 4.09
N PRO A 32 26.72 23.21 3.65
CA PRO A 32 26.54 24.31 4.58
C PRO A 32 25.23 24.18 5.35
N GLY A 33 25.23 24.64 6.61
CA GLY A 33 24.00 24.78 7.39
C GLY A 33 23.03 25.87 6.86
N SER A 34 23.49 26.78 6.00
CA SER A 34 22.65 27.81 5.36
C SER A 34 23.28 28.36 4.06
N GLY A 35 22.46 29.00 3.21
CA GLY A 35 22.87 29.54 1.91
C GLY A 35 22.76 28.53 0.75
N THR A 36 23.38 28.83 -0.39
CA THR A 36 23.28 27.99 -1.60
C THR A 36 23.88 26.60 -1.39
N GLN A 37 23.05 25.56 -1.41
CA GLN A 37 23.51 24.18 -1.31
C GLN A 37 24.32 23.78 -2.55
N PRO A 38 25.28 22.83 -2.43
CA PRO A 38 25.91 22.22 -3.58
C PRO A 38 24.86 21.56 -4.49
N TYR A 39 25.16 21.44 -5.79
CA TYR A 39 24.27 20.79 -6.74
C TYR A 39 25.07 20.16 -7.88
N ILE A 40 24.53 19.09 -8.46
CA ILE A 40 25.17 18.44 -9.61
C ILE A 40 25.01 19.31 -10.85
N THR A 41 26.12 19.59 -11.51
CA THR A 41 26.17 20.33 -12.78
C THR A 41 26.42 19.43 -13.97
N ALA A 42 27.18 18.35 -13.80
CA ALA A 42 27.38 17.31 -14.80
C ALA A 42 27.78 15.98 -14.12
N TYR A 43 27.26 14.87 -14.64
CA TYR A 43 27.72 13.52 -14.34
C TYR A 43 28.74 13.05 -15.38
N ARG A 44 29.35 11.90 -15.16
CA ARG A 44 30.22 11.24 -16.13
C ARG A 44 29.41 10.86 -17.37
N ASP A 45 30.04 10.96 -18.53
CA ASP A 45 29.46 10.56 -19.80
C ASP A 45 29.74 9.08 -20.08
N HIS A 46 28.69 8.37 -20.47
CA HIS A 46 28.70 6.95 -20.82
C HIS A 46 28.50 6.70 -22.31
N ALA A 47 28.21 7.74 -23.08
CA ALA A 47 28.08 7.61 -24.52
C ALA A 47 29.45 7.60 -25.20
N ALA A 48 29.64 6.72 -26.19
CA ALA A 48 30.76 6.86 -27.13
C ALA A 48 30.54 8.01 -28.13
N SER A 49 29.29 8.44 -28.29
CA SER A 49 28.86 9.60 -29.08
C SER A 49 27.46 10.05 -28.61
N GLY A 50 27.26 11.35 -28.39
CA GLY A 50 26.03 11.88 -27.78
C GLY A 50 26.22 12.13 -26.29
N LEU A 51 25.13 12.41 -25.56
CA LEU A 51 25.19 12.67 -24.12
C LEU A 51 24.43 11.60 -23.37
N LYS A 52 25.09 10.89 -22.45
CA LYS A 52 24.42 9.91 -21.60
C LYS A 52 25.03 9.86 -20.21
N ASP A 53 24.29 10.28 -19.19
CA ASP A 53 24.68 10.07 -17.80
C ASP A 53 24.25 8.69 -17.27
N TRP A 54 24.55 8.42 -15.99
CA TRP A 54 24.26 7.15 -15.32
C TRP A 54 22.77 6.78 -15.30
N ASN A 55 21.87 7.77 -15.35
CA ASN A 55 20.41 7.55 -15.39
C ASN A 55 19.86 7.59 -16.82
N CYS A 56 20.73 7.42 -17.82
CA CYS A 56 20.44 7.56 -19.24
C CYS A 56 19.91 8.97 -19.62
N GLY A 57 20.12 9.97 -18.78
CA GLY A 57 19.79 11.37 -19.03
C GLY A 57 20.89 12.09 -19.81
N THR A 58 20.72 13.40 -19.97
CA THR A 58 21.65 14.27 -20.70
C THR A 58 22.38 15.27 -19.80
N LYS A 59 22.41 15.05 -18.48
CA LYS A 59 23.09 15.93 -17.52
C LYS A 59 24.59 15.61 -17.46
N THR A 60 25.23 15.78 -18.60
CA THR A 60 26.65 15.59 -18.83
C THR A 60 27.10 16.41 -20.04
N TYR A 61 28.37 16.31 -20.42
CA TYR A 61 28.92 16.83 -21.68
C TYR A 61 29.88 15.80 -22.28
N ASP A 62 30.06 15.86 -23.60
CA ASP A 62 30.74 14.83 -24.39
C ASP A 62 32.15 14.51 -23.85
N GLY A 63 32.35 13.25 -23.46
CA GLY A 63 33.62 12.75 -22.92
C GLY A 63 33.94 13.16 -21.48
N HIS A 64 32.96 13.66 -20.72
CA HIS A 64 33.15 14.01 -19.31
C HIS A 64 33.46 12.78 -18.44
N LYS A 65 34.48 12.87 -17.57
CA LYS A 65 35.03 11.71 -16.85
C LYS A 65 34.70 11.65 -15.36
N GLY A 66 34.00 12.62 -14.82
CA GLY A 66 33.75 12.72 -13.39
C GLY A 66 32.38 13.30 -13.09
N THR A 67 32.18 13.72 -11.84
CA THR A 67 30.99 14.44 -11.40
C THR A 67 31.37 15.86 -11.02
N ASP A 68 30.73 16.84 -11.66
CA ASP A 68 30.93 18.26 -11.40
C ASP A 68 29.88 18.76 -10.42
N ILE A 69 30.33 19.27 -9.28
CA ILE A 69 29.49 19.70 -8.16
C ILE A 69 29.63 21.22 -8.01
N GLY A 70 28.61 21.96 -8.46
CA GLY A 70 28.55 23.41 -8.40
C GLY A 70 28.27 23.94 -6.99
N ILE A 71 28.74 25.16 -6.71
CA ILE A 71 28.65 25.78 -5.37
C ILE A 71 27.89 27.11 -5.32
N GLY A 72 27.31 27.58 -6.43
CA GLY A 72 26.60 28.86 -6.49
C GLY A 72 27.41 30.06 -7.00
N GLY A 73 28.58 29.81 -7.60
CA GLY A 73 29.32 30.82 -8.37
C GLY A 73 30.47 31.51 -7.62
N PHE A 74 31.06 32.52 -8.27
CA PHE A 74 32.31 33.17 -7.83
C PHE A 74 32.21 33.86 -6.47
N ALA A 75 31.07 34.43 -6.11
CA ALA A 75 30.91 35.05 -4.79
C ALA A 75 31.05 34.04 -3.64
N VAL A 76 30.53 32.82 -3.81
CA VAL A 76 30.66 31.74 -2.83
C VAL A 76 32.09 31.21 -2.78
N MET A 77 32.75 31.12 -3.94
CA MET A 77 34.17 30.76 -4.05
C MET A 77 35.08 31.77 -3.33
N ASP A 78 34.88 33.08 -3.59
CA ASP A 78 35.69 34.15 -2.99
C ASP A 78 35.53 34.21 -1.47
N ALA A 79 34.35 33.86 -0.95
CA ALA A 79 34.11 33.71 0.48
C ALA A 79 34.85 32.51 1.09
N GLY A 80 35.33 31.57 0.27
CA GLY A 80 36.10 30.40 0.69
C GLY A 80 35.34 29.48 1.65
N SER A 81 34.00 29.43 1.52
CA SER A 81 33.08 28.77 2.47
C SER A 81 32.76 27.31 2.13
N ARG A 82 33.37 26.76 1.07
CA ARG A 82 33.11 25.41 0.56
C ARG A 82 34.34 24.55 0.71
N GLN A 83 34.33 23.68 1.73
CA GLN A 83 35.43 22.77 2.01
C GLN A 83 35.27 21.47 1.22
N VAL A 84 36.37 21.07 0.58
CA VAL A 84 36.54 19.76 -0.05
C VAL A 84 37.17 18.83 0.96
N VAL A 85 36.65 17.61 1.03
CA VAL A 85 36.95 16.64 2.07
C VAL A 85 37.13 15.26 1.43
N ALA A 86 37.98 14.43 2.03
CA ALA A 86 38.23 13.09 1.53
C ALA A 86 36.93 12.26 1.52
N ALA A 87 36.60 11.70 0.37
CA ALA A 87 35.44 10.85 0.19
C ALA A 87 35.64 9.47 0.86
N ALA A 88 36.88 9.05 1.07
CA ALA A 88 37.25 7.81 1.73
C ALA A 88 38.66 7.90 2.34
N ASP A 89 38.98 6.96 3.23
CA ASP A 89 40.33 6.75 3.75
C ASP A 89 41.32 6.47 2.61
N GLY A 90 42.55 6.97 2.74
CA GLY A 90 43.58 6.64 1.77
C GLY A 90 44.90 7.38 1.98
N THR A 91 45.77 7.30 0.97
CA THR A 91 47.04 8.02 0.94
C THR A 91 47.04 9.01 -0.21
N VAL A 92 47.41 10.27 0.06
CA VAL A 92 47.50 11.32 -0.95
C VAL A 92 48.62 10.99 -1.92
N ALA A 93 48.26 10.63 -3.16
CA ALA A 93 49.19 10.32 -4.23
C ALA A 93 49.71 11.59 -4.94
N ALA A 94 48.89 12.65 -4.97
CA ALA A 94 49.29 13.95 -5.50
C ALA A 94 48.53 15.08 -4.79
N ALA A 95 49.20 16.21 -4.59
CA ALA A 95 48.62 17.46 -4.10
C ALA A 95 49.26 18.61 -4.88
N ILE A 96 48.50 19.23 -5.78
CA ILE A 96 48.97 20.29 -6.68
C ILE A 96 48.22 21.57 -6.32
N ASP A 97 48.98 22.65 -6.11
CA ASP A 97 48.47 23.98 -5.80
C ASP A 97 49.24 25.06 -6.58
N GLY A 98 48.76 26.31 -6.57
CA GLY A 98 49.39 27.47 -7.23
C GLY A 98 48.80 27.84 -8.59
N CYS A 99 47.84 27.08 -9.12
CA CYS A 99 47.10 27.41 -10.34
C CYS A 99 46.04 28.48 -10.06
N PHE A 100 45.85 29.39 -11.02
CA PHE A 100 44.92 30.51 -10.90
C PHE A 100 43.44 30.10 -11.06
N ASP A 101 42.55 30.62 -10.19
CA ASP A 101 41.13 30.23 -10.05
C ASP A 101 40.15 30.84 -11.04
N ARG A 102 40.57 31.73 -11.94
CA ARG A 102 39.62 32.41 -12.84
C ARG A 102 40.01 32.25 -14.30
N CYS A 103 40.50 31.07 -14.62
CA CYS A 103 40.76 30.73 -16.01
C CYS A 103 39.50 30.18 -16.68
N THR A 104 38.54 31.06 -16.96
CA THR A 104 37.22 30.71 -17.48
C THR A 104 37.18 30.35 -18.98
N SER A 105 38.34 30.22 -19.62
CA SER A 105 38.47 30.01 -21.08
C SER A 105 38.68 28.55 -21.50
N GLY A 106 38.76 27.60 -20.55
CA GLY A 106 38.95 26.17 -20.85
C GLY A 106 40.31 25.82 -21.49
N ALA A 107 41.24 26.78 -21.58
CA ALA A 107 42.55 26.64 -22.23
C ALA A 107 43.73 26.77 -21.26
N CYS A 108 43.50 26.59 -19.95
CA CYS A 108 44.54 26.73 -18.95
C CYS A 108 45.29 25.42 -18.71
N GLY A 109 46.50 25.33 -19.24
CA GLY A 109 47.35 24.13 -19.12
C GLY A 109 47.89 23.82 -17.72
N CYS A 110 47.56 24.60 -16.69
CA CYS A 110 48.01 24.34 -15.31
C CYS A 110 47.32 23.10 -14.74
N GLY A 111 48.09 22.18 -14.15
CA GLY A 111 47.54 20.99 -13.50
C GLY A 111 46.94 19.94 -14.46
N GLY A 112 47.25 19.99 -15.76
CA GLY A 112 46.81 18.97 -16.72
C GLY A 112 45.29 18.90 -16.94
N GLY A 113 44.59 20.03 -16.80
CA GLY A 113 43.14 20.15 -16.91
C GLY A 113 42.44 20.23 -15.56
N PHE A 114 42.93 19.55 -14.53
CA PHE A 114 42.34 19.58 -13.17
C PHE A 114 42.67 20.85 -12.38
N GLY A 115 43.65 21.67 -12.79
CA GLY A 115 44.06 22.86 -12.02
C GLY A 115 44.77 22.49 -10.72
N ASN A 116 44.37 23.12 -9.61
CA ASN A 116 44.77 22.66 -8.28
C ASN A 116 43.95 21.42 -7.93
N TYR A 117 44.60 20.34 -7.51
CA TYR A 117 43.89 19.11 -7.22
C TYR A 117 44.58 18.25 -6.17
N VAL A 118 43.79 17.39 -5.56
CA VAL A 118 44.27 16.29 -4.71
C VAL A 118 43.91 14.97 -5.37
N LYS A 119 44.83 14.01 -5.36
CA LYS A 119 44.59 12.62 -5.72
C LYS A 119 44.82 11.76 -4.49
N ILE A 120 43.86 10.91 -4.14
CA ILE A 120 43.98 9.93 -3.07
C ILE A 120 43.96 8.52 -3.68
N THR A 121 44.87 7.65 -3.23
CA THR A 121 44.85 6.21 -3.54
C THR A 121 44.31 5.45 -2.33
N HIS A 122 43.40 4.51 -2.61
CA HIS A 122 42.65 3.75 -1.63
C HIS A 122 43.21 2.33 -1.44
N ALA A 123 42.74 1.62 -0.41
CA ALA A 123 43.27 0.31 -0.05
C ALA A 123 43.03 -0.77 -1.13
N ASP A 124 41.94 -0.66 -1.89
CA ASP A 124 41.60 -1.55 -3.00
C ASP A 124 42.34 -1.20 -4.32
N GLY A 125 43.21 -0.19 -4.28
CA GLY A 125 43.97 0.30 -5.43
C GLY A 125 43.21 1.27 -6.33
N LYS A 126 41.94 1.59 -6.05
CA LYS A 126 41.24 2.70 -6.72
C LYS A 126 41.84 4.04 -6.31
N SER A 127 41.52 5.09 -7.06
CA SER A 127 41.93 6.45 -6.72
C SER A 127 40.80 7.44 -6.91
N THR A 128 40.72 8.48 -6.08
CA THR A 128 39.81 9.61 -6.25
C THR A 128 40.56 10.89 -6.56
N TYR A 129 40.07 11.64 -7.54
CA TYR A 129 40.58 12.94 -7.95
C TYR A 129 39.60 14.03 -7.49
N TYR A 130 40.14 15.09 -6.90
CA TYR A 130 39.40 16.27 -6.43
C TYR A 130 39.98 17.49 -7.14
N GLY A 131 39.39 17.84 -8.28
CA GLY A 131 39.87 18.88 -9.19
C GLY A 131 39.27 20.27 -8.94
N HIS A 132 39.86 21.26 -9.59
CA HIS A 132 39.47 22.67 -9.60
C HIS A 132 39.47 23.32 -8.21
N LEU A 133 40.41 22.93 -7.34
CA LEU A 133 40.54 23.51 -6.00
C LEU A 133 40.99 24.98 -6.06
N MET A 134 40.65 25.73 -5.01
CA MET A 134 40.99 27.14 -4.84
C MET A 134 42.50 27.30 -4.66
N ASN A 135 43.09 28.30 -5.32
CA ASN A 135 44.51 28.63 -5.24
C ASN A 135 44.93 28.93 -3.80
N GLY A 136 45.97 28.24 -3.33
CA GLY A 136 46.49 28.37 -1.97
C GLY A 136 45.62 27.71 -0.90
N SER A 137 44.65 26.88 -1.29
CA SER A 137 43.74 26.21 -0.35
C SER A 137 44.08 24.75 -0.07
N VAL A 138 45.01 24.14 -0.82
CA VAL A 138 45.31 22.71 -0.67
C VAL A 138 45.97 22.47 0.70
N ALA A 139 45.30 21.69 1.54
CA ALA A 139 45.62 21.53 2.96
C ALA A 139 46.41 20.24 3.27
N VAL A 140 46.77 19.47 2.24
CA VAL A 140 47.44 18.17 2.37
C VAL A 140 48.67 18.07 1.48
N SER A 141 49.55 17.11 1.79
CA SER A 141 50.79 16.86 1.03
C SER A 141 50.85 15.44 0.46
N ALA A 142 51.58 15.25 -0.64
CA ALA A 142 51.81 13.92 -1.20
C ALA A 142 52.48 12.99 -0.16
N GLY A 143 52.01 11.74 -0.08
CA GLY A 143 52.40 10.74 0.91
C GLY A 143 51.61 10.80 2.23
N GLN A 144 50.79 11.82 2.46
CA GLN A 144 49.98 11.93 3.67
C GLN A 144 48.85 10.90 3.70
N SER A 145 48.73 10.14 4.78
CA SER A 145 47.51 9.36 5.05
C SER A 145 46.39 10.30 5.49
N VAL A 146 45.21 10.12 4.90
CA VAL A 146 44.02 10.91 5.20
C VAL A 146 42.87 10.01 5.59
N LYS A 147 42.03 10.51 6.49
CA LYS A 147 40.78 9.85 6.87
C LYS A 147 39.61 10.41 6.09
N CYS A 148 38.60 9.58 5.86
CA CYS A 148 37.33 10.01 5.31
C CYS A 148 36.80 11.23 6.10
N GLY A 149 36.29 12.24 5.37
CA GLY A 149 35.82 13.51 5.94
C GLY A 149 36.93 14.51 6.26
N GLN A 150 38.21 14.14 6.15
CA GLN A 150 39.31 15.07 6.37
C GLN A 150 39.37 16.15 5.28
N VAL A 151 39.52 17.41 5.67
CA VAL A 151 39.63 18.56 4.74
C VAL A 151 40.88 18.43 3.87
N LEU A 152 40.67 18.56 2.55
CA LEU A 152 41.70 18.53 1.51
C LEU A 152 41.99 19.91 0.93
N GLY A 153 40.99 20.78 0.92
CA GLY A 153 41.11 22.15 0.43
C GLY A 153 39.75 22.84 0.30
N LYS A 154 39.65 23.81 -0.61
CA LYS A 154 38.41 24.53 -0.89
C LYS A 154 38.05 24.46 -2.37
N VAL A 155 36.76 24.55 -2.68
CA VAL A 155 36.29 24.59 -4.07
C VAL A 155 36.73 25.89 -4.73
N GLY A 156 37.33 25.79 -5.91
CA GLY A 156 37.82 26.90 -6.72
C GLY A 156 37.26 26.87 -8.14
N SER A 157 38.00 27.47 -9.08
CA SER A 157 37.75 27.39 -10.52
C SER A 157 39.08 27.42 -11.29
N SER A 158 40.07 26.69 -10.77
CA SER A 158 41.40 26.56 -11.38
C SER A 158 41.42 25.54 -12.51
N GLY A 159 42.36 25.63 -13.45
CA GLY A 159 42.45 24.68 -14.58
C GLY A 159 41.36 24.88 -15.63
N ASN A 160 40.86 23.79 -16.22
CA ASN A 160 39.82 23.83 -17.25
C ASN A 160 38.43 23.90 -16.63
N SER A 161 38.11 25.05 -16.01
CA SER A 161 36.87 25.27 -15.30
C SER A 161 36.17 26.53 -15.84
N THR A 162 34.91 26.43 -16.22
CA THR A 162 34.11 27.57 -16.72
C THR A 162 33.46 28.38 -15.59
N GLY A 163 33.47 27.86 -14.36
CA GLY A 163 32.99 28.53 -13.15
C GLY A 163 33.16 27.64 -11.92
N PRO A 164 32.92 28.13 -10.69
CA PRO A 164 33.29 27.39 -9.48
C PRO A 164 32.50 26.11 -9.25
N HIS A 165 33.22 24.99 -9.25
CA HIS A 165 32.72 23.65 -8.97
C HIS A 165 33.86 22.72 -8.52
N LEU A 166 33.51 21.64 -7.83
CA LEU A 166 34.43 20.52 -7.60
C LEU A 166 34.23 19.50 -8.72
N HIS A 167 35.31 19.11 -9.39
CA HIS A 167 35.31 17.92 -10.25
C HIS A 167 35.77 16.71 -9.42
N PHE A 168 34.87 15.76 -9.19
CA PHE A 168 35.15 14.52 -8.47
C PHE A 168 35.20 13.33 -9.43
N GLU A 169 36.36 12.69 -9.55
CA GLU A 169 36.57 11.56 -10.47
C GLU A 169 37.20 10.37 -9.75
N PRO A 170 36.41 9.33 -9.46
CA PRO A 170 36.93 8.00 -9.12
C PRO A 170 37.58 7.34 -10.33
N ARG A 171 38.61 6.53 -10.09
CA ARG A 171 39.30 5.74 -11.10
C ARG A 171 39.64 4.36 -10.59
N TYR A 172 39.56 3.38 -11.47
CA TYR A 172 40.11 2.04 -11.26
C TYR A 172 41.64 2.09 -11.10
N SER A 173 42.21 0.98 -10.62
CA SER A 173 43.67 0.83 -10.47
C SER A 173 44.44 0.95 -11.79
N ASN A 174 43.79 0.71 -12.93
CA ASN A 174 44.32 0.94 -14.28
C ASN A 174 44.17 2.39 -14.78
N ASN A 175 43.73 3.31 -13.90
CA ASN A 175 43.54 4.74 -14.16
C ASN A 175 42.45 5.07 -15.19
N VAL A 176 41.53 4.14 -15.47
CA VAL A 176 40.30 4.41 -16.22
C VAL A 176 39.28 5.06 -15.28
N SER A 177 38.58 6.09 -15.78
CA SER A 177 37.48 6.75 -15.09
C SER A 177 36.39 5.75 -14.70
N ASP A 178 36.07 5.74 -13.41
CA ASP A 178 35.09 4.86 -12.80
C ASP A 178 33.81 5.66 -12.49
N GLU A 179 32.66 5.02 -12.68
CA GLU A 179 31.35 5.63 -12.41
C GLU A 179 30.95 5.35 -10.96
N PRO A 180 30.85 6.36 -10.08
CA PRO A 180 30.40 6.13 -8.71
C PRO A 180 28.89 5.90 -8.57
N PHE A 181 28.07 6.24 -9.57
CA PHE A 181 26.62 6.10 -9.52
C PHE A 181 26.10 4.78 -10.15
N SER A 182 25.21 4.09 -9.46
CA SER A 182 24.41 3.00 -10.03
C SER A 182 23.20 3.54 -10.80
N GLY A 183 22.83 2.83 -11.86
CA GLY A 183 21.57 3.07 -12.56
C GLY A 183 21.56 2.51 -13.99
N PRO A 184 20.48 2.76 -14.75
CA PRO A 184 20.21 2.07 -16.02
C PRO A 184 21.31 2.22 -17.10
N CYS A 185 22.12 3.28 -17.02
CA CYS A 185 23.27 3.50 -17.90
C CYS A 185 24.60 3.59 -17.14
N GLY A 186 24.58 3.44 -15.81
CA GLY A 186 25.74 3.41 -14.94
C GLY A 186 26.14 1.97 -14.56
N GLY A 187 26.80 1.83 -13.42
CA GLY A 187 27.11 0.51 -12.84
C GLY A 187 25.86 -0.14 -12.23
N SER A 188 25.93 -1.46 -11.98
CA SER A 188 24.90 -2.16 -11.19
C SER A 188 24.99 -1.89 -9.69
N THR A 189 26.11 -1.33 -9.23
CA THR A 189 26.41 -1.11 -7.81
C THR A 189 26.87 0.32 -7.61
N SER A 190 26.31 0.99 -6.60
CA SER A 190 26.73 2.34 -6.22
C SER A 190 28.05 2.25 -5.45
N PHE A 191 28.97 3.18 -5.71
CA PHE A 191 30.14 3.36 -4.84
C PHE A 191 29.94 4.47 -3.82
N TRP A 192 28.78 5.12 -3.79
CA TRP A 192 28.42 6.01 -2.70
C TRP A 192 27.94 5.20 -1.50
N VAL A 193 28.33 5.62 -0.29
CA VAL A 193 27.76 5.13 0.97
C VAL A 193 26.23 5.26 0.97
N SER A 194 25.71 6.33 0.37
CA SER A 194 24.31 6.46 -0.02
C SER A 194 24.23 7.44 -1.18
N GLN A 195 23.69 7.00 -2.31
CA GLN A 195 23.75 7.70 -3.60
C GLN A 195 22.82 8.91 -3.71
N GLY A 196 21.63 8.83 -3.11
CA GLY A 196 20.55 9.78 -3.34
C GLY A 196 19.87 9.60 -4.71
N ALA A 197 18.73 10.27 -4.90
CA ALA A 197 17.99 10.26 -6.16
C ALA A 197 18.75 10.97 -7.30
N TYR A 198 18.30 10.81 -8.54
CA TYR A 198 18.86 11.54 -9.69
C TYR A 198 18.78 13.06 -9.48
N LEU A 199 19.92 13.75 -9.64
CA LEU A 199 20.17 15.17 -9.29
C LEU A 199 20.22 15.48 -7.80
N GLY A 200 19.90 14.50 -6.95
CA GLY A 200 20.19 14.53 -5.53
C GLY A 200 21.68 14.45 -5.25
N LEU A 201 22.04 14.78 -4.01
CA LEU A 201 23.41 14.67 -3.53
C LEU A 201 23.58 13.38 -2.73
N PRO A 202 24.71 12.68 -2.89
CA PRO A 202 25.09 11.62 -1.97
C PRO A 202 25.15 12.07 -0.51
N ALA A 203 25.15 11.10 0.39
CA ALA A 203 25.18 11.35 1.82
C ALA A 203 26.60 11.69 2.33
N GLU A 204 26.67 12.40 3.47
CA GLU A 204 27.93 12.88 4.03
C GLU A 204 28.56 11.91 5.05
N GLN A 205 27.97 10.75 5.32
CA GLN A 205 28.56 9.80 6.27
C GLN A 205 29.73 9.03 5.66
N CYS A 206 30.76 8.80 6.46
CA CYS A 206 31.97 8.05 6.08
C CYS A 206 31.81 6.54 6.10
N GLN A 207 30.77 6.06 6.78
CA GLN A 207 30.41 4.66 6.92
C GLN A 207 28.89 4.63 6.74
N CYS A 208 28.41 3.55 6.15
CA CYS A 208 26.98 3.33 6.06
C CYS A 208 26.43 3.05 7.47
N GLU A 209 25.26 3.58 7.79
CA GLU A 209 24.52 3.22 8.99
C GLU A 209 23.48 2.17 8.55
N PRO A 210 23.59 0.90 8.98
CA PRO A 210 22.65 -0.13 8.59
C PRO A 210 21.24 0.28 9.00
N LYS A 211 20.35 0.41 8.02
CA LYS A 211 18.92 0.58 8.22
C LYS A 211 18.22 -0.70 7.80
N PRO A 212 17.02 -0.99 8.33
CA PRO A 212 16.21 -2.06 7.77
C PRO A 212 15.98 -1.80 6.27
N GLU A 213 16.22 -2.83 5.46
CA GLU A 213 15.98 -2.83 4.02
C GLU A 213 14.59 -2.27 3.66
N VAL A 214 14.52 -1.38 2.67
CA VAL A 214 13.25 -0.92 2.07
C VAL A 214 13.36 -0.91 0.55
N CYS A 215 12.27 -1.28 -0.15
CA CYS A 215 12.28 -1.41 -1.60
C CYS A 215 12.38 -0.05 -2.30
N ASN A 216 13.60 0.43 -2.54
CA ASN A 216 13.86 1.75 -3.09
C ASN A 216 14.94 1.74 -4.19
N GLY A 217 15.42 0.57 -4.61
CA GLY A 217 16.52 0.44 -5.56
C GLY A 217 17.89 0.70 -4.93
N GLY A 218 17.97 0.63 -3.60
CA GLY A 218 19.14 0.95 -2.78
C GLY A 218 19.56 -0.22 -1.89
N ASP A 219 20.74 -0.07 -1.30
CA ASP A 219 21.35 -0.97 -0.32
C ASP A 219 21.28 -0.20 1.01
N ASP A 220 20.22 -0.46 1.80
CA ASP A 220 19.87 0.31 3.00
C ASP A 220 20.52 -0.25 4.27
N ASP A 221 20.75 -1.57 4.31
CA ASP A 221 21.41 -2.29 5.39
C ASP A 221 22.93 -2.41 5.22
N CYS A 222 23.43 -1.95 4.06
CA CYS A 222 24.84 -1.72 3.76
C CYS A 222 25.66 -2.99 3.61
N ASP A 223 25.04 -4.10 3.24
CA ASP A 223 25.71 -5.38 3.08
C ASP A 223 26.26 -5.62 1.66
N GLY A 224 25.94 -4.71 0.74
CA GLY A 224 26.39 -4.73 -0.66
C GLY A 224 25.38 -5.31 -1.64
N ALA A 225 24.19 -5.73 -1.17
CA ALA A 225 23.10 -6.16 -2.00
C ALA A 225 21.98 -5.10 -2.02
N VAL A 226 21.33 -4.97 -3.18
CA VAL A 226 20.26 -3.99 -3.40
C VAL A 226 18.92 -4.69 -3.21
N ASP A 227 18.08 -4.13 -2.34
CA ASP A 227 16.74 -4.60 -2.01
C ASP A 227 16.69 -6.14 -1.78
N GLU A 228 17.64 -6.67 -1.01
CA GLU A 228 17.74 -8.12 -0.78
C GLU A 228 16.76 -8.65 0.28
N GLY A 229 16.70 -9.98 0.45
CA GLY A 229 15.85 -10.59 1.47
C GLY A 229 14.34 -10.30 1.32
N ASP A 230 13.74 -10.59 0.17
CA ASP A 230 12.31 -10.42 -0.10
C ASP A 230 11.76 -9.01 0.25
N VAL A 231 12.56 -7.97 0.45
CA VAL A 231 12.06 -6.67 0.95
C VAL A 231 11.20 -5.95 -0.09
N CYS A 232 11.54 -6.07 -1.38
CA CYS A 232 10.63 -5.65 -2.46
C CYS A 232 9.37 -6.49 -2.49
N VAL A 233 9.48 -7.80 -2.29
CA VAL A 233 8.33 -8.69 -2.17
C VAL A 233 7.45 -8.28 -0.99
N LEU A 234 8.00 -7.95 0.18
CA LEU A 234 7.26 -7.51 1.36
C LEU A 234 6.63 -6.14 1.18
N THR A 235 7.32 -5.19 0.56
CA THR A 235 6.76 -3.86 0.30
C THR A 235 5.64 -3.95 -0.75
N GLU A 236 5.84 -4.74 -1.80
CA GLU A 236 4.87 -5.02 -2.88
C GLU A 236 3.75 -5.99 -2.48
N LEU A 237 3.88 -6.72 -1.37
CA LEU A 237 2.81 -7.55 -0.80
C LEU A 237 2.08 -6.81 0.31
N VAL A 238 2.81 -6.25 1.28
CA VAL A 238 2.23 -5.65 2.48
C VAL A 238 1.58 -4.31 2.17
N LEU A 239 2.18 -3.41 1.37
CA LEU A 239 1.52 -2.13 1.10
C LEU A 239 0.21 -2.27 0.28
N PRO A 240 0.15 -3.06 -0.81
CA PRO A 240 -1.08 -3.19 -1.56
C PRO A 240 -2.03 -4.26 -1.01
N GLN A 241 -1.66 -5.05 0.02
CA GLN A 241 -2.60 -5.96 0.72
C GLN A 241 -2.99 -5.48 2.13
N ALA A 242 -2.27 -4.51 2.69
CA ALA A 242 -2.58 -3.85 3.95
C ALA A 242 -3.99 -3.28 3.92
N GLY A 243 -4.91 -3.91 4.66
CA GLY A 243 -6.32 -3.54 4.69
C GLY A 243 -7.03 -3.66 3.35
N MET A 244 -6.58 -4.55 2.46
CA MET A 244 -7.44 -5.06 1.40
C MET A 244 -8.38 -6.07 2.01
N LEU A 245 -9.41 -5.52 2.61
CA LEU A 245 -10.63 -6.19 2.98
C LEU A 245 -11.39 -6.34 1.64
N ASP A 246 -11.47 -7.59 1.19
CA ASP A 246 -12.45 -8.00 0.20
C ASP A 246 -13.84 -7.65 0.76
N GLY A 247 -14.83 -7.42 -0.10
CA GLY A 247 -16.18 -6.98 0.30
C GLY A 247 -16.94 -7.91 1.26
N THR A 248 -16.29 -8.93 1.80
CA THR A 248 -16.77 -9.91 2.78
C THR A 248 -16.29 -9.63 4.21
N THR A 249 -15.48 -8.58 4.45
CA THR A 249 -14.93 -8.27 5.78
C THR A 249 -15.28 -6.84 6.21
N SER A 250 -15.59 -6.69 7.50
CA SER A 250 -15.98 -5.43 8.14
C SER A 250 -14.99 -5.03 9.24
N SER A 251 -14.91 -3.74 9.53
CA SER A 251 -14.23 -3.18 10.69
C SER A 251 -15.18 -2.60 11.75
N ASP A 252 -16.50 -2.70 11.57
CA ASP A 252 -17.51 -2.28 12.55
C ASP A 252 -17.41 -3.09 13.84
N LEU A 253 -16.85 -2.51 14.91
CA LEU A 253 -16.60 -3.23 16.16
C LEU A 253 -17.81 -3.26 17.10
N ASP A 254 -18.75 -2.34 16.96
CA ASP A 254 -19.88 -2.21 17.88
C ASP A 254 -21.23 -2.59 17.28
N GLY A 255 -21.24 -2.96 16.00
CA GLY A 255 -22.38 -3.51 15.27
C GLY A 255 -23.38 -2.41 14.93
N ASP A 256 -22.92 -1.17 14.75
CA ASP A 256 -23.79 -0.05 14.41
C ASP A 256 -23.95 0.15 12.89
N GLY A 257 -23.22 -0.62 12.08
CA GLY A 257 -23.22 -0.57 10.62
C GLY A 257 -22.15 0.37 10.03
N ASP A 258 -21.49 1.18 10.85
CA ASP A 258 -20.48 2.13 10.41
C ASP A 258 -19.09 1.48 10.55
N ALA A 259 -18.25 1.59 9.51
CA ALA A 259 -16.91 1.02 9.55
C ALA A 259 -16.00 1.81 10.51
N ASP A 260 -15.52 1.16 11.57
CA ASP A 260 -14.58 1.79 12.50
C ASP A 260 -13.16 1.89 11.93
N VAL A 261 -12.38 2.81 12.50
CA VAL A 261 -10.96 2.96 12.15
C VAL A 261 -10.10 2.31 13.22
N CYS A 262 -9.43 1.23 12.84
CA CYS A 262 -8.49 0.49 13.68
C CYS A 262 -7.07 0.55 13.15
N ALA A 263 -6.08 0.56 14.03
CA ALA A 263 -4.70 0.32 13.66
C ALA A 263 -3.89 -0.24 14.83
N ARG A 264 -2.76 -0.86 14.50
CA ARG A 264 -1.78 -1.24 15.51
C ARG A 264 -0.98 0.00 15.94
N ALA A 265 -0.94 0.25 17.25
CA ALA A 265 -0.05 1.18 17.91
C ALA A 265 1.10 0.45 18.65
N ALA A 266 2.00 1.20 19.28
CA ALA A 266 3.12 0.63 20.02
C ALA A 266 2.69 -0.28 21.18
N ALA A 267 1.54 -0.01 21.81
CA ALA A 267 1.02 -0.75 22.96
C ALA A 267 0.09 -1.92 22.58
N GLY A 268 -0.39 -1.99 21.34
CA GLY A 268 -1.41 -2.94 20.92
C GLY A 268 -2.32 -2.35 19.84
N ILE A 269 -3.47 -2.97 19.63
CA ILE A 269 -4.49 -2.42 18.73
C ILE A 269 -5.15 -1.22 19.39
N VAL A 270 -5.42 -0.19 18.60
CA VAL A 270 -6.29 0.92 19.00
C VAL A 270 -7.30 1.14 17.89
N CYS A 271 -8.55 1.33 18.27
CA CYS A 271 -9.66 1.56 17.36
C CYS A 271 -10.45 2.78 17.83
N GLU A 272 -10.85 3.63 16.91
CA GLU A 272 -11.80 4.70 17.21
C GLU A 272 -13.08 4.42 16.46
N LYS A 273 -14.19 4.40 17.20
CA LYS A 273 -15.47 4.05 16.63
C LYS A 273 -15.99 5.19 15.77
N ALA A 274 -16.46 4.86 14.59
CA ALA A 274 -16.98 5.80 13.63
C ALA A 274 -18.41 6.24 14.00
N GLY A 275 -19.01 7.03 13.13
CA GLY A 275 -20.31 7.64 13.38
C GLY A 275 -20.53 8.82 12.47
N ALA A 276 -21.80 9.10 12.17
CA ALA A 276 -22.28 10.11 11.21
C ALA A 276 -21.63 11.51 11.24
N SER A 277 -20.89 11.89 12.28
CA SER A 277 -20.21 13.20 12.35
C SER A 277 -18.77 13.16 12.88
N GLY A 278 -18.20 11.99 13.14
CA GLY A 278 -16.85 11.88 13.69
C GLY A 278 -16.57 10.60 14.43
N PHE A 279 -15.35 10.55 14.98
CA PHE A 279 -14.83 9.40 15.71
C PHE A 279 -14.99 9.59 17.22
N SER A 280 -15.31 8.50 17.93
CA SER A 280 -15.59 8.50 19.36
C SER A 280 -14.50 7.75 20.17
N GLU A 281 -14.84 7.31 21.40
CA GLU A 281 -13.88 6.82 22.39
C GLU A 281 -12.96 5.71 21.83
N ALA A 282 -11.65 5.88 22.06
CA ALA A 282 -10.65 4.92 21.63
C ALA A 282 -10.79 3.61 22.41
N LEU A 283 -11.16 2.54 21.71
CA LEU A 283 -11.11 1.18 22.19
C LEU A 283 -9.66 0.69 22.16
N VAL A 284 -9.13 0.32 23.32
CA VAL A 284 -7.81 -0.31 23.43
C VAL A 284 -7.99 -1.81 23.24
N GLY A 285 -7.43 -2.31 22.15
CA GLY A 285 -7.53 -3.71 21.77
C GLY A 285 -6.48 -4.62 22.40
N PRO A 286 -6.33 -5.85 21.89
CA PRO A 286 -5.37 -6.82 22.41
C PRO A 286 -3.94 -6.28 22.41
N GLU A 287 -3.12 -6.79 23.35
CA GLU A 287 -1.73 -6.38 23.56
C GLU A 287 -0.80 -6.91 22.45
N LEU A 288 -0.99 -6.41 21.22
CA LEU A 288 -0.14 -6.64 20.05
C LEU A 288 1.05 -5.66 20.05
N SER A 289 1.73 -5.53 21.19
CA SER A 289 2.69 -4.45 21.46
C SER A 289 4.05 -4.67 20.79
N ASP A 290 4.80 -3.57 20.58
CA ASP A 290 6.18 -3.64 20.10
C ASP A 290 7.08 -4.42 21.07
N ALA A 291 6.84 -4.26 22.38
CA ALA A 291 7.59 -4.94 23.43
C ALA A 291 7.45 -6.48 23.36
N ASN A 292 6.32 -6.95 22.82
CA ASN A 292 6.03 -8.38 22.65
C ASN A 292 6.37 -8.89 21.23
N GLY A 293 7.12 -8.12 20.43
CA GLY A 293 7.62 -8.54 19.13
C GLY A 293 6.66 -8.32 17.96
N TRP A 294 5.46 -7.78 18.18
CA TRP A 294 4.47 -7.55 17.11
C TRP A 294 4.84 -6.43 16.12
N GLY A 295 5.98 -5.76 16.33
CA GLY A 295 6.53 -4.79 15.38
C GLY A 295 7.17 -5.42 14.13
N GLU A 296 7.24 -6.75 14.03
CA GLU A 296 7.81 -7.47 12.89
C GLU A 296 6.78 -7.67 11.75
N PRO A 297 7.18 -7.53 10.46
CA PRO A 297 6.27 -7.65 9.31
C PRO A 297 5.45 -8.95 9.27
N ARG A 298 6.07 -10.06 9.64
CA ARG A 298 5.43 -11.40 9.68
C ARG A 298 4.32 -11.55 10.73
N PHE A 299 4.16 -10.57 11.62
CA PHE A 299 3.07 -10.52 12.59
C PHE A 299 2.09 -9.40 12.23
N TYR A 300 2.55 -8.13 12.16
CA TYR A 300 1.63 -7.02 11.89
C TYR A 300 0.99 -7.09 10.49
N GLY A 301 1.66 -7.70 9.50
CA GLY A 301 1.13 -7.87 8.14
C GLY A 301 -0.03 -8.86 8.05
N THR A 302 -0.27 -9.63 9.12
CA THR A 302 -1.32 -10.66 9.18
C THR A 302 -2.61 -10.19 9.84
N LEU A 303 -2.63 -8.96 10.37
CA LEU A 303 -3.79 -8.38 11.04
C LEU A 303 -4.97 -8.26 10.07
N ARG A 304 -6.11 -8.86 10.42
CA ARG A 304 -7.37 -8.82 9.69
C ARG A 304 -8.52 -8.55 10.66
N MET A 305 -9.62 -8.04 10.11
CA MET A 305 -10.86 -7.83 10.85
C MET A 305 -12.03 -8.50 10.14
N GLY A 306 -12.97 -9.03 10.90
CA GLY A 306 -14.18 -9.71 10.41
C GLY A 306 -14.89 -10.45 11.54
N ASP A 307 -16.19 -10.65 11.42
CA ASP A 307 -17.02 -11.29 12.45
C ASP A 307 -16.78 -12.80 12.50
N VAL A 308 -15.98 -13.30 13.44
CA VAL A 308 -15.68 -14.73 13.51
C VAL A 308 -16.68 -15.50 14.37
N ASP A 309 -17.62 -14.85 15.06
CA ASP A 309 -18.60 -15.53 15.92
C ASP A 309 -20.07 -15.35 15.57
N GLY A 310 -20.35 -14.53 14.57
CA GLY A 310 -21.67 -14.28 13.99
C GLY A 310 -22.52 -13.37 14.86
N ASP A 311 -21.91 -12.50 15.68
CA ASP A 311 -22.63 -11.55 16.53
C ASP A 311 -22.88 -10.18 15.88
N GLY A 312 -22.45 -10.00 14.63
CA GLY A 312 -22.57 -8.79 13.85
C GLY A 312 -21.43 -7.79 14.07
N LYS A 313 -20.42 -8.12 14.87
CA LYS A 313 -19.29 -7.23 15.16
C LYS A 313 -18.00 -7.79 14.59
N ALA A 314 -17.17 -6.91 14.09
CA ALA A 314 -15.85 -7.26 13.61
C ALA A 314 -14.94 -7.68 14.77
N ASP A 315 -14.30 -8.83 14.60
CA ASP A 315 -13.26 -9.33 15.49
C ASP A 315 -11.89 -9.05 14.91
N VAL A 316 -10.84 -9.07 15.74
CA VAL A 316 -9.46 -8.92 15.28
C VAL A 316 -8.80 -10.28 15.22
N CYS A 317 -8.28 -10.69 14.07
CA CYS A 317 -7.44 -11.87 13.94
C CYS A 317 -6.02 -11.49 13.51
N ALA A 318 -5.02 -12.10 14.15
CA ALA A 318 -3.64 -11.94 13.75
C ALA A 318 -2.79 -13.17 14.12
N ARG A 319 -1.68 -13.33 13.41
CA ARG A 319 -0.74 -14.43 13.61
C ARG A 319 0.43 -14.00 14.50
N SER A 320 0.72 -14.79 15.53
CA SER A 320 1.94 -14.72 16.32
C SER A 320 2.96 -15.79 15.89
N SER A 321 4.10 -15.87 16.57
CA SER A 321 5.05 -16.99 16.37
C SER A 321 4.46 -18.35 16.78
N ALA A 322 3.42 -18.38 17.60
CA ALA A 322 2.78 -19.60 18.10
C ALA A 322 1.59 -20.08 17.25
N GLY A 323 0.97 -19.21 16.44
CA GLY A 323 -0.20 -19.56 15.63
C GLY A 323 -1.09 -18.35 15.35
N VAL A 324 -2.27 -18.60 14.80
CA VAL A 324 -3.32 -17.57 14.63
C VAL A 324 -4.10 -17.41 15.93
N HIS A 325 -4.39 -16.17 16.29
CA HIS A 325 -5.26 -15.82 17.41
C HIS A 325 -6.32 -14.84 16.91
N CYS A 326 -7.55 -14.98 17.42
CA CYS A 326 -8.62 -14.02 17.17
C CYS A 326 -9.15 -13.50 18.51
N TRP A 327 -9.39 -12.21 18.58
CA TRP A 327 -9.91 -11.50 19.74
C TRP A 327 -11.28 -10.95 19.38
N LYS A 328 -12.29 -11.40 20.11
CA LYS A 328 -13.68 -11.11 19.81
C LYS A 328 -14.12 -9.78 20.39
N SER A 329 -14.75 -8.93 19.58
CA SER A 329 -15.30 -7.66 20.04
C SER A 329 -16.58 -7.89 20.84
N ASP A 330 -16.82 -7.07 21.86
CA ASP A 330 -18.15 -6.94 22.46
C ASP A 330 -18.79 -5.57 22.21
N GLY A 331 -18.14 -4.72 21.40
CA GLY A 331 -18.49 -3.31 21.14
C GLY A 331 -17.88 -2.32 22.14
N SER A 332 -17.26 -2.81 23.20
CA SER A 332 -16.55 -2.00 24.21
C SER A 332 -15.07 -2.40 24.38
N GLY A 333 -14.64 -3.47 23.73
CA GLY A 333 -13.29 -3.98 23.75
C GLY A 333 -13.25 -5.44 23.30
N PHE A 334 -12.17 -6.13 23.65
CA PHE A 334 -11.93 -7.50 23.18
C PHE A 334 -11.72 -8.49 24.33
N PRO A 335 -12.77 -8.82 25.11
CA PRO A 335 -12.62 -9.59 26.34
C PRO A 335 -12.29 -11.08 26.12
N THR A 336 -12.58 -11.61 24.92
CA THR A 336 -12.48 -13.05 24.64
C THR A 336 -11.46 -13.29 23.53
N GLN A 337 -10.47 -14.14 23.79
CA GLN A 337 -9.55 -14.65 22.77
C GLN A 337 -9.92 -16.09 22.43
N ILE A 338 -9.96 -16.41 21.14
CA ILE A 338 -10.06 -17.78 20.62
C ILE A 338 -8.79 -18.14 19.84
N GLU A 339 -8.43 -19.43 19.88
CA GLU A 339 -7.26 -19.95 19.19
C GLU A 339 -7.61 -20.39 17.78
N GLY A 340 -6.81 -19.93 16.82
CA GLY A 340 -6.90 -20.33 15.42
C GLY A 340 -6.03 -21.55 15.09
N PRO A 341 -5.84 -21.81 13.79
CA PRO A 341 -4.95 -22.86 13.33
C PRO A 341 -3.51 -22.68 13.85
N ALA A 342 -2.81 -23.81 14.08
CA ALA A 342 -1.43 -23.86 14.58
C ALA A 342 -0.38 -23.48 13.52
N TRP A 343 -0.61 -22.38 12.82
CA TRP A 343 0.24 -21.79 11.79
C TRP A 343 1.44 -21.05 12.40
N SER A 344 2.23 -21.77 13.20
CA SER A 344 3.35 -21.26 13.98
C SER A 344 4.64 -21.13 13.17
N ASP A 345 5.60 -20.34 13.66
CA ASP A 345 6.94 -20.25 13.08
C ASP A 345 7.63 -21.61 13.08
N ALA A 346 7.43 -22.40 14.15
CA ALA A 346 7.95 -23.76 14.27
C ALA A 346 7.41 -24.70 13.18
N ASN A 347 6.24 -24.40 12.63
CA ASN A 347 5.61 -25.12 11.52
C ASN A 347 5.89 -24.46 10.16
N GLY A 348 6.86 -23.54 10.07
CA GLY A 348 7.30 -22.91 8.82
C GLY A 348 6.50 -21.68 8.37
N TRP A 349 5.53 -21.22 9.16
CA TRP A 349 4.66 -20.08 8.78
C TRP A 349 5.30 -18.70 8.95
N GLY A 350 6.58 -18.63 9.35
CA GLY A 350 7.33 -17.38 9.42
C GLY A 350 7.70 -16.79 8.04
N GLU A 351 7.46 -17.54 6.96
CA GLU A 351 7.85 -17.15 5.60
C GLU A 351 6.77 -16.30 4.89
N PRO A 352 7.16 -15.22 4.17
CA PRO A 352 6.22 -14.30 3.52
C PRO A 352 5.17 -14.97 2.64
N ARG A 353 5.58 -15.99 1.87
CA ARG A 353 4.71 -16.76 0.97
C ARG A 353 3.56 -17.52 1.64
N PHE A 354 3.54 -17.57 2.98
CA PHE A 354 2.46 -18.16 3.76
C PHE A 354 1.69 -17.10 4.54
N TRP A 355 2.35 -16.36 5.43
CA TRP A 355 1.64 -15.45 6.33
C TRP A 355 0.98 -14.27 5.60
N SER A 356 1.50 -13.82 4.45
CA SER A 356 0.89 -12.71 3.70
C SER A 356 -0.44 -13.11 3.04
N THR A 357 -0.71 -14.41 2.95
CA THR A 357 -1.91 -14.96 2.30
C THR A 357 -3.09 -15.14 3.26
N LEU A 358 -2.92 -14.81 4.54
CA LEU A 358 -4.00 -14.91 5.53
C LEU A 358 -5.17 -13.99 5.17
N ARG A 359 -6.37 -14.54 5.16
CA ARG A 359 -7.65 -13.88 4.88
C ARG A 359 -8.71 -14.32 5.89
N LEU A 360 -9.70 -13.47 6.07
CA LEU A 360 -10.96 -13.76 6.73
C LEU A 360 -12.05 -13.73 5.67
N ALA A 361 -12.89 -14.76 5.60
CA ALA A 361 -13.95 -14.87 4.60
C ALA A 361 -14.99 -15.91 5.03
N ASP A 362 -16.26 -15.67 4.79
CA ASP A 362 -17.32 -16.67 5.01
C ASP A 362 -17.39 -17.62 3.80
N VAL A 363 -16.68 -18.75 3.88
CA VAL A 363 -16.61 -19.69 2.74
C VAL A 363 -17.73 -20.72 2.75
N ASP A 364 -18.45 -20.89 3.86
CA ASP A 364 -19.57 -21.82 3.96
C ASP A 364 -20.96 -21.16 3.98
N GLY A 365 -21.01 -19.83 4.03
CA GLY A 365 -22.22 -19.01 3.97
C GLY A 365 -22.99 -19.04 5.29
N ASP A 366 -22.32 -19.25 6.42
CA ASP A 366 -22.94 -19.37 7.74
C ASP A 366 -23.00 -18.06 8.54
N GLY A 367 -22.52 -16.97 7.94
CA GLY A 367 -22.45 -15.63 8.51
C GLY A 367 -21.22 -15.39 9.39
N LYS A 368 -20.27 -16.33 9.46
CA LYS A 368 -19.01 -16.16 10.21
C LYS A 368 -17.83 -16.14 9.26
N ALA A 369 -16.85 -15.30 9.60
CA ALA A 369 -15.58 -15.27 8.93
C ALA A 369 -14.71 -16.48 9.31
N ASP A 370 -14.28 -17.21 8.29
CA ASP A 370 -13.34 -18.32 8.38
C ASP A 370 -11.90 -17.86 8.20
N VAL A 371 -10.95 -18.61 8.77
CA VAL A 371 -9.52 -18.30 8.60
C VAL A 371 -8.96 -19.11 7.44
N CYS A 372 -8.56 -18.40 6.38
CA CYS A 372 -8.03 -19.00 5.16
C CYS A 372 -6.61 -18.53 4.86
N ALA A 373 -5.76 -19.43 4.38
CA ALA A 373 -4.43 -19.08 3.89
C ALA A 373 -3.84 -20.18 3.02
N ARG A 374 -2.74 -19.85 2.35
CA ARG A 374 -1.93 -20.79 1.59
C ARG A 374 -0.79 -21.33 2.45
N HIS A 375 -0.58 -22.63 2.38
CA HIS A 375 0.64 -23.28 2.85
C HIS A 375 1.37 -23.98 1.68
N SER A 376 2.50 -24.63 1.95
CA SER A 376 3.38 -25.18 0.91
C SER A 376 2.75 -26.17 -0.06
N ALA A 377 1.61 -26.79 0.28
CA ALA A 377 0.96 -27.81 -0.54
C ALA A 377 -0.36 -27.35 -1.20
N ARG A 378 -1.08 -26.37 -0.64
CA ARG A 378 -2.37 -25.91 -1.15
C ARG A 378 -2.82 -24.62 -0.46
N PHE A 379 -3.90 -24.04 -0.97
CA PHE A 379 -4.76 -23.14 -0.19
C PHE A 379 -5.71 -23.96 0.69
N GLY A 380 -6.02 -23.47 1.89
CA GLY A 380 -6.94 -24.12 2.80
C GLY A 380 -7.59 -23.12 3.76
N CYS A 381 -8.77 -23.49 4.24
CA CYS A 381 -9.56 -22.71 5.19
C CYS A 381 -9.81 -23.52 6.45
N HIS A 382 -10.06 -22.85 7.57
CA HIS A 382 -10.56 -23.48 8.78
C HIS A 382 -11.86 -22.78 9.17
N LEU A 383 -12.96 -23.55 9.15
CA LEU A 383 -14.30 -23.01 9.37
C LEU A 383 -14.48 -22.56 10.81
N SER A 384 -15.03 -21.37 11.02
CA SER A 384 -15.37 -20.88 12.34
C SER A 384 -16.59 -21.59 12.91
N ASN A 385 -16.63 -21.74 14.23
CA ASN A 385 -17.84 -22.13 14.96
C ASN A 385 -18.21 -21.11 16.06
N GLY A 386 -17.60 -19.92 16.01
CA GLY A 386 -17.75 -18.81 16.97
C GLY A 386 -17.04 -18.99 18.32
N SER A 387 -16.49 -20.17 18.59
CA SER A 387 -15.65 -20.43 19.77
C SER A 387 -14.23 -20.91 19.42
N GLY A 388 -13.95 -21.08 18.13
CA GLY A 388 -12.70 -21.59 17.59
C GLY A 388 -12.92 -22.06 16.15
N PHE A 389 -11.96 -22.82 15.63
CA PHE A 389 -11.97 -23.23 14.22
C PHE A 389 -11.88 -24.75 14.04
N GLY A 390 -12.53 -25.26 13.00
CA GLY A 390 -12.58 -26.67 12.64
C GLY A 390 -11.28 -27.22 12.03
N PRO A 391 -11.29 -28.50 11.59
CA PRO A 391 -10.20 -29.05 10.78
C PRO A 391 -10.09 -28.30 9.44
N GLU A 392 -8.92 -28.42 8.79
CA GLU A 392 -8.68 -27.78 7.51
C GLU A 392 -9.65 -28.28 6.42
N LEU A 393 -10.36 -27.34 5.82
CA LEU A 393 -11.07 -27.46 4.57
C LEU A 393 -10.08 -27.31 3.41
N ALA A 394 -9.81 -28.41 2.71
CA ALA A 394 -8.82 -28.42 1.64
C ALA A 394 -9.31 -27.64 0.41
N GLY A 395 -8.52 -26.65 -0.02
CA GLY A 395 -8.74 -25.88 -1.23
C GLY A 395 -7.86 -26.31 -2.42
N PRO A 396 -7.75 -25.45 -3.45
CA PRO A 396 -7.02 -25.74 -4.67
C PRO A 396 -5.52 -25.95 -4.44
N GLU A 397 -4.89 -26.72 -5.34
CA GLU A 397 -3.46 -27.09 -5.27
C GLU A 397 -2.53 -25.93 -5.67
N LEU A 398 -2.58 -24.85 -4.89
CA LEU A 398 -1.67 -23.70 -5.01
C LEU A 398 -0.31 -24.03 -4.37
N SER A 399 0.35 -25.12 -4.75
CA SER A 399 1.55 -25.65 -4.07
C SER A 399 2.86 -24.97 -4.46
N ASP A 400 3.86 -24.98 -3.56
CA ASP A 400 5.22 -24.50 -3.86
C ASP A 400 5.83 -25.31 -5.01
N ALA A 401 5.56 -26.62 -5.05
CA ALA A 401 6.00 -27.53 -6.10
C ALA A 401 5.44 -27.16 -7.50
N SER A 402 4.24 -26.57 -7.53
CA SER A 402 3.60 -26.06 -8.74
C SER A 402 3.94 -24.59 -9.03
N GLY A 403 4.93 -24.02 -8.33
CA GLY A 403 5.45 -22.68 -8.55
C GLY A 403 4.74 -21.57 -7.78
N TRP A 404 3.70 -21.87 -7.00
CA TRP A 404 2.93 -20.86 -6.24
C TRP A 404 3.67 -20.27 -5.04
N GLY A 405 4.92 -20.67 -4.80
CA GLY A 405 5.79 -20.03 -3.81
C GLY A 405 6.36 -18.68 -4.29
N ASP A 406 6.09 -18.27 -5.52
CA ASP A 406 6.53 -17.00 -6.13
C ASP A 406 5.50 -15.87 -5.88
N ALA A 407 5.98 -14.69 -5.52
CA ALA A 407 5.18 -13.53 -5.08
C ALA A 407 4.14 -13.08 -6.10
N LYS A 408 4.50 -13.13 -7.39
CA LYS A 408 3.59 -12.80 -8.50
C LYS A 408 2.39 -13.75 -8.66
N TYR A 409 2.35 -14.86 -7.91
CA TYR A 409 1.21 -15.77 -7.87
C TYR A 409 0.52 -15.72 -6.51
N PHE A 410 1.20 -16.02 -5.40
CA PHE A 410 0.53 -16.00 -4.08
C PHE A 410 0.07 -14.60 -3.68
N GLY A 411 0.72 -13.54 -4.16
CA GLY A 411 0.32 -12.15 -3.94
C GLY A 411 -1.01 -11.77 -4.61
N THR A 412 -1.51 -12.62 -5.51
CA THR A 412 -2.74 -12.41 -6.27
C THR A 412 -3.95 -13.14 -5.69
N ILE A 413 -3.79 -13.88 -4.60
CA ILE A 413 -4.92 -14.58 -3.96
C ILE A 413 -5.92 -13.54 -3.43
N ARG A 414 -7.17 -13.65 -3.89
CA ARG A 414 -8.34 -12.85 -3.52
C ARG A 414 -9.49 -13.78 -3.18
N MET A 415 -10.41 -13.31 -2.36
CA MET A 415 -11.61 -14.03 -2.00
C MET A 415 -12.83 -13.13 -2.26
N ALA A 416 -13.85 -13.67 -2.93
CA ALA A 416 -15.10 -12.97 -3.23
C ALA A 416 -16.13 -13.97 -3.76
N ASP A 417 -17.43 -13.70 -3.61
CA ASP A 417 -18.48 -14.50 -4.25
C ASP A 417 -18.58 -14.14 -5.74
N VAL A 418 -18.05 -14.97 -6.62
CA VAL A 418 -18.08 -14.72 -8.07
C VAL A 418 -19.30 -15.34 -8.74
N ASN A 419 -20.11 -16.10 -8.02
CA ASN A 419 -21.19 -16.90 -8.58
C ASN A 419 -22.58 -16.51 -8.03
N GLY A 420 -22.62 -15.71 -6.98
CA GLY A 420 -23.82 -15.14 -6.36
C GLY A 420 -24.57 -16.14 -5.48
N ASP A 421 -23.90 -17.14 -4.91
CA ASP A 421 -24.52 -18.13 -4.04
C ASP A 421 -24.36 -17.86 -2.53
N GLY A 422 -23.83 -16.68 -2.19
CA GLY A 422 -23.62 -16.21 -0.82
C GLY A 422 -22.44 -16.88 -0.12
N LYS A 423 -21.57 -17.59 -0.85
CA LYS A 423 -20.34 -18.17 -0.31
C LYS A 423 -19.13 -17.52 -0.94
N THR A 424 -18.08 -17.35 -0.15
CA THR A 424 -16.87 -16.73 -0.66
C THR A 424 -16.02 -17.74 -1.45
N ASP A 425 -15.76 -17.42 -2.72
CA ASP A 425 -14.89 -18.19 -3.60
C ASP A 425 -13.42 -17.76 -3.46
N VAL A 426 -12.48 -18.58 -3.90
CA VAL A 426 -11.04 -18.22 -3.94
C VAL A 426 -10.58 -18.03 -5.37
N CYS A 427 -9.92 -16.91 -5.65
CA CYS A 427 -9.38 -16.61 -6.97
C CYS A 427 -7.91 -16.24 -6.91
N ALA A 428 -7.13 -16.68 -7.91
CA ALA A 428 -5.72 -16.37 -8.00
C ALA A 428 -5.18 -16.50 -9.42
N ARG A 429 -4.05 -15.86 -9.68
CA ARG A 429 -3.38 -15.83 -10.97
C ARG A 429 -2.21 -16.83 -11.02
N SER A 430 -2.18 -17.69 -12.04
CA SER A 430 -1.04 -18.51 -12.41
C SER A 430 -0.22 -17.85 -13.54
N SER A 431 0.84 -18.51 -14.00
CA SER A 431 1.63 -18.06 -15.16
C SER A 431 0.82 -17.90 -16.45
N ALA A 432 -0.34 -18.57 -16.55
CA ALA A 432 -1.14 -18.66 -17.77
C ALA A 432 -2.47 -17.92 -17.72
N ARG A 433 -3.09 -17.74 -16.54
CA ARG A 433 -4.36 -17.02 -16.34
C ARG A 433 -4.75 -16.80 -14.89
N PHE A 434 -5.76 -15.96 -14.72
CA PHE A 434 -6.58 -15.90 -13.52
C PHE A 434 -7.54 -17.09 -13.48
N HIS A 435 -7.74 -17.64 -12.28
CA HIS A 435 -8.62 -18.77 -11.99
C HIS A 435 -9.45 -18.42 -10.76
N CYS A 436 -10.66 -18.94 -10.71
CA CYS A 436 -11.48 -18.93 -9.50
C CYS A 436 -11.93 -20.36 -9.20
N TRP A 437 -11.89 -20.75 -7.93
CA TRP A 437 -12.40 -22.02 -7.45
C TRP A 437 -13.60 -21.73 -6.56
N LEU A 438 -14.77 -22.25 -6.96
CA LEU A 438 -16.05 -21.97 -6.32
C LEU A 438 -16.21 -22.79 -5.05
N SER A 439 -16.62 -22.13 -3.96
CA SER A 439 -16.96 -22.79 -2.71
C SER A 439 -18.32 -23.46 -2.81
N ASP A 440 -18.44 -24.68 -2.29
CA ASP A 440 -19.74 -25.32 -2.02
C ASP A 440 -20.05 -25.40 -0.51
N GLY A 441 -19.23 -24.74 0.32
CA GLY A 441 -19.23 -24.79 1.79
C GLY A 441 -18.58 -26.03 2.39
N ALA A 442 -18.28 -27.06 1.58
CA ALA A 442 -17.53 -28.24 1.99
C ALA A 442 -16.16 -28.35 1.28
N GLY A 443 -15.81 -27.40 0.43
CA GLY A 443 -14.54 -27.27 -0.26
C GLY A 443 -14.69 -26.44 -1.53
N PHE A 444 -13.70 -26.56 -2.42
CA PHE A 444 -13.65 -25.77 -3.66
C PHE A 444 -13.59 -26.67 -4.91
N PRO A 445 -14.64 -27.45 -5.22
CA PRO A 445 -14.57 -28.52 -6.22
C PRO A 445 -14.59 -28.02 -7.68
N THR A 446 -15.05 -26.79 -7.93
CA THR A 446 -15.30 -26.30 -9.28
C THR A 446 -14.34 -25.17 -9.61
N GLU A 447 -13.49 -25.35 -10.63
CA GLU A 447 -12.64 -24.28 -11.16
C GLU A 447 -13.32 -23.62 -12.38
N ILE A 448 -13.43 -22.30 -12.37
CA ILE A 448 -13.90 -21.51 -13.50
C ILE A 448 -12.77 -20.66 -14.11
N PRO A 449 -12.73 -20.50 -15.45
CA PRO A 449 -11.67 -19.77 -16.11
C PRO A 449 -11.84 -18.25 -16.03
N GLY A 450 -10.78 -17.56 -15.62
CA GLY A 450 -10.66 -16.11 -15.68
C GLY A 450 -9.91 -15.57 -16.90
N PRO A 451 -9.65 -14.25 -16.94
CA PRO A 451 -8.86 -13.60 -17.99
C PRO A 451 -7.43 -14.13 -18.08
N GLU A 452 -6.83 -14.01 -19.27
CA GLU A 452 -5.53 -14.65 -19.57
C GLU A 452 -4.38 -14.11 -18.72
N LEU A 453 -4.32 -12.81 -18.41
CA LEU A 453 -3.35 -12.16 -17.52
C LEU A 453 -1.98 -12.87 -17.42
N SER A 454 -1.35 -13.27 -18.53
CA SER A 454 -0.29 -14.29 -18.48
C SER A 454 1.08 -13.68 -18.29
N ASP A 455 2.05 -14.46 -17.78
CA ASP A 455 3.44 -14.01 -17.63
C ASP A 455 4.01 -13.60 -19.00
N ALA A 456 3.63 -14.33 -20.06
CA ALA A 456 4.01 -14.04 -21.44
C ALA A 456 3.46 -12.69 -21.94
N GLN A 457 2.36 -12.20 -21.35
CA GLN A 457 1.79 -10.88 -21.61
C GLN A 457 2.32 -9.80 -20.65
N GLY A 458 3.32 -10.12 -19.83
CA GLY A 458 3.98 -9.18 -18.92
C GLY A 458 3.36 -9.10 -17.52
N TRP A 459 2.31 -9.86 -17.23
CA TRP A 459 1.60 -9.83 -15.93
C TRP A 459 2.38 -10.44 -14.76
N GLY A 460 3.62 -10.87 -14.98
CA GLY A 460 4.55 -11.21 -13.90
C GLY A 460 5.15 -9.99 -13.19
N ASP A 461 4.96 -8.78 -13.73
CA ASP A 461 5.42 -7.51 -13.15
C ASP A 461 4.49 -7.01 -12.02
N ALA A 462 5.08 -6.60 -10.90
CA ALA A 462 4.37 -6.16 -9.68
C ALA A 462 3.37 -5.04 -9.93
N LYS A 463 3.71 -4.08 -10.79
CA LYS A 463 2.82 -2.96 -11.13
C LYS A 463 1.53 -3.37 -11.86
N TYR A 464 1.40 -4.64 -12.25
CA TYR A 464 0.17 -5.20 -12.82
C TYR A 464 -0.49 -6.19 -11.86
N TRP A 465 0.21 -7.25 -11.41
CA TRP A 465 -0.45 -8.28 -10.60
C TRP A 465 -0.90 -7.77 -9.23
N ALA A 466 -0.19 -6.79 -8.65
CA ALA A 466 -0.57 -6.22 -7.36
C ALA A 466 -1.83 -5.34 -7.44
N THR A 467 -2.29 -5.01 -8.66
CA THR A 467 -3.49 -4.19 -8.90
C THR A 467 -4.78 -5.00 -9.07
N LEU A 468 -4.71 -6.33 -9.02
CA LEU A 468 -5.90 -7.18 -9.07
C LEU A 468 -6.84 -6.88 -7.89
N ARG A 469 -8.07 -6.46 -8.21
CA ARG A 469 -9.19 -6.18 -7.29
C ARG A 469 -10.43 -6.95 -7.73
N MET A 470 -11.30 -7.24 -6.78
CA MET A 470 -12.58 -7.88 -7.04
C MET A 470 -13.72 -7.09 -6.40
N GLY A 471 -14.86 -7.03 -7.06
CA GLY A 471 -16.04 -6.26 -6.66
C GLY A 471 -17.09 -6.26 -7.77
N ASP A 472 -18.36 -6.07 -7.43
CA ASP A 472 -19.47 -6.12 -8.38
C ASP A 472 -19.59 -4.81 -9.17
N VAL A 473 -18.96 -4.74 -10.35
CA VAL A 473 -18.94 -3.53 -11.17
C VAL A 473 -20.28 -3.33 -11.88
N ASN A 474 -21.05 -4.39 -12.12
CA ASN A 474 -22.26 -4.34 -12.93
C ASN A 474 -23.57 -4.34 -12.14
N GLY A 475 -23.51 -4.56 -10.82
CA GLY A 475 -24.65 -4.58 -9.90
C GLY A 475 -25.48 -5.86 -9.99
N ASP A 476 -24.93 -6.98 -10.47
CA ASP A 476 -25.64 -8.26 -10.61
C ASP A 476 -25.50 -9.18 -9.38
N GLY A 477 -24.83 -8.72 -8.34
CA GLY A 477 -24.58 -9.44 -7.09
C GLY A 477 -23.39 -10.39 -7.17
N LYS A 478 -22.59 -10.35 -8.23
CA LYS A 478 -21.39 -11.20 -8.37
C LYS A 478 -20.14 -10.35 -8.43
N ALA A 479 -19.09 -10.82 -7.80
CA ALA A 479 -17.80 -10.16 -7.86
C ALA A 479 -17.18 -10.30 -9.26
N ASP A 480 -16.87 -9.16 -9.86
CA ASP A 480 -16.07 -9.06 -11.07
C ASP A 480 -14.58 -8.97 -10.71
N VAL A 481 -13.70 -9.03 -11.72
CA VAL A 481 -12.26 -8.82 -11.52
C VAL A 481 -11.79 -7.62 -12.32
N CYS A 482 -11.10 -6.69 -11.69
CA CYS A 482 -10.47 -5.53 -12.31
C CYS A 482 -8.97 -5.55 -12.10
N ALA A 483 -8.21 -5.16 -13.13
CA ALA A 483 -6.77 -5.00 -13.01
C ALA A 483 -6.24 -3.94 -13.97
N ARG A 484 -5.12 -3.34 -13.59
CA ARG A 484 -4.38 -2.39 -14.41
C ARG A 484 -3.30 -3.11 -15.22
N GLY A 485 -3.35 -2.98 -16.53
CA GLY A 485 -2.27 -3.36 -17.44
C GLY A 485 -1.50 -2.15 -17.97
N ALA A 486 -0.60 -2.39 -18.93
CA ALA A 486 0.21 -1.33 -19.54
C ALA A 486 -0.63 -0.20 -20.19
N ALA A 487 -1.81 -0.54 -20.72
CA ALA A 487 -2.69 0.38 -21.45
C ALA A 487 -3.73 1.09 -20.55
N GLY A 488 -3.90 0.67 -19.29
CA GLY A 488 -4.94 1.17 -18.40
C GLY A 488 -5.66 0.06 -17.64
N VAL A 489 -6.79 0.39 -17.03
CA VAL A 489 -7.62 -0.57 -16.28
C VAL A 489 -8.55 -1.33 -17.22
N GLN A 490 -8.71 -2.62 -16.96
CA GLN A 490 -9.74 -3.45 -17.56
C GLN A 490 -10.43 -4.25 -16.47
N CYS A 491 -11.75 -4.40 -16.60
CA CYS A 491 -12.55 -5.25 -15.75
C CYS A 491 -13.19 -6.36 -16.58
N TRP A 492 -13.27 -7.56 -16.01
CA TRP A 492 -13.92 -8.71 -16.60
C TRP A 492 -15.09 -9.10 -15.72
N LEU A 493 -16.28 -9.09 -16.30
CA LEU A 493 -17.54 -9.29 -15.60
C LEU A 493 -17.83 -10.78 -15.43
N SER A 494 -18.17 -11.21 -14.22
CA SER A 494 -18.54 -12.59 -13.91
C SER A 494 -19.94 -12.89 -14.42
N ASP A 495 -20.14 -14.07 -15.00
CA ASP A 495 -21.48 -14.63 -15.21
C ASP A 495 -21.81 -15.76 -14.22
N GLY A 496 -20.88 -16.08 -13.31
CA GLY A 496 -20.91 -17.20 -12.36
C GLY A 496 -20.31 -18.51 -12.89
N ALA A 497 -20.02 -18.60 -14.19
CA ALA A 497 -19.32 -19.73 -14.81
C ALA A 497 -17.96 -19.34 -15.43
N GLY A 498 -17.66 -18.04 -15.48
CA GLY A 498 -16.41 -17.46 -15.95
C GLY A 498 -16.56 -15.95 -16.11
N PHE A 499 -15.63 -15.35 -16.85
CA PHE A 499 -15.60 -13.90 -17.05
C PHE A 499 -15.63 -13.52 -18.55
N PRO A 500 -16.74 -13.76 -19.25
CA PRO A 500 -16.79 -13.67 -20.73
C PRO A 500 -16.80 -12.24 -21.27
N THR A 501 -17.26 -11.27 -20.47
CA THR A 501 -17.43 -9.88 -20.87
C THR A 501 -16.31 -9.04 -20.28
N ALA A 502 -15.62 -8.25 -21.11
CA ALA A 502 -14.61 -7.30 -20.64
C ALA A 502 -15.07 -5.87 -20.89
N VAL A 503 -15.01 -5.03 -19.87
CA VAL A 503 -15.34 -3.61 -19.93
C VAL A 503 -14.09 -2.77 -19.70
N ALA A 504 -14.00 -1.65 -20.40
CA ALA A 504 -12.86 -0.75 -20.31
C ALA A 504 -12.98 0.13 -19.06
N GLY A 505 -11.90 0.23 -18.29
CA GLY A 505 -11.74 1.21 -17.23
C GLY A 505 -10.99 2.46 -17.71
N PRO A 506 -10.60 3.35 -16.79
CA PRO A 506 -9.83 4.55 -17.12
C PRO A 506 -8.44 4.23 -17.69
N GLU A 507 -7.92 5.16 -18.51
CA GLU A 507 -6.66 5.05 -19.27
C GLU A 507 -5.40 5.23 -18.40
N LEU A 508 -5.36 4.60 -17.23
CA LEU A 508 -4.28 4.66 -16.23
C LEU A 508 -3.00 3.95 -16.70
N SER A 509 -2.48 4.32 -17.86
CA SER A 509 -1.45 3.60 -18.60
C SER A 509 -0.03 3.89 -18.09
N ASP A 510 0.91 2.99 -18.42
CA ASP A 510 2.34 3.19 -18.14
C ASP A 510 2.85 4.47 -18.83
N ALA A 511 2.38 4.74 -20.05
CA ALA A 511 2.76 5.92 -20.82
C ALA A 511 2.34 7.24 -20.15
N GLN A 512 1.30 7.21 -19.32
CA GLN A 512 0.83 8.34 -18.53
C GLN A 512 1.46 8.40 -17.12
N GLY A 513 2.45 7.54 -16.83
CA GLY A 513 3.18 7.54 -15.55
C GLY A 513 2.55 6.68 -14.44
N TRP A 514 1.45 5.97 -14.72
CA TRP A 514 0.77 5.13 -13.72
C TRP A 514 1.51 3.83 -13.36
N GLY A 515 2.69 3.60 -13.95
CA GLY A 515 3.57 2.50 -13.57
C GLY A 515 4.32 2.71 -12.24
N GLU A 516 4.24 3.91 -11.64
CA GLU A 516 4.88 4.21 -10.35
C GLU A 516 4.05 3.69 -9.17
N ALA A 517 4.72 3.10 -8.16
CA ALA A 517 4.09 2.50 -6.98
C ALA A 517 3.17 3.45 -6.22
N ARG A 518 3.51 4.74 -6.16
CA ARG A 518 2.69 5.79 -5.53
C ARG A 518 1.33 6.03 -6.19
N TYR A 519 1.07 5.44 -7.35
CA TYR A 519 -0.21 5.50 -8.04
C TYR A 519 -0.87 4.13 -8.11
N TRP A 520 -0.22 3.10 -8.69
CA TRP A 520 -0.88 1.81 -8.91
C TRP A 520 -1.25 1.09 -7.60
N SER A 521 -0.50 1.28 -6.51
CA SER A 521 -0.82 0.64 -5.22
C SER A 521 -2.07 1.22 -4.54
N THR A 522 -2.53 2.38 -5.03
CA THR A 522 -3.66 3.14 -4.46
C THR A 522 -4.99 2.81 -5.11
N LEU A 523 -5.01 1.95 -6.14
CA LEU A 523 -6.25 1.48 -6.78
C LEU A 523 -7.16 0.78 -5.77
N ARG A 524 -8.41 1.24 -5.71
CA ARG A 524 -9.51 0.69 -4.90
C ARG A 524 -10.72 0.46 -5.79
N LEU A 525 -11.50 -0.56 -5.44
CA LEU A 525 -12.74 -0.95 -6.11
C LEU A 525 -13.82 -1.11 -5.03
N THR A 526 -14.82 -0.23 -5.01
CA THR A 526 -15.79 -0.09 -3.91
C THR A 526 -16.90 0.87 -4.31
N ASP A 527 -18.09 0.71 -3.76
CA ASP A 527 -19.23 1.62 -3.98
C ASP A 527 -19.07 2.87 -3.10
N TRP A 528 -18.66 3.99 -3.71
CA TRP A 528 -18.50 5.26 -2.98
C TRP A 528 -19.64 6.24 -3.23
N ASP A 529 -20.52 5.98 -4.19
CA ASP A 529 -21.66 6.84 -4.48
C ASP A 529 -23.02 6.28 -4.04
N GLY A 530 -23.04 5.05 -3.54
CA GLY A 530 -24.18 4.35 -2.96
C GLY A 530 -25.11 3.72 -4.00
N ASP A 531 -24.61 3.49 -5.21
CA ASP A 531 -25.41 2.95 -6.32
C ASP A 531 -25.40 1.41 -6.43
N ARG A 532 -24.75 0.75 -5.47
CA ARG A 532 -24.50 -0.70 -5.34
C ARG A 532 -23.63 -1.29 -6.43
N ARG A 533 -22.88 -0.47 -7.16
CA ARG A 533 -21.82 -0.93 -8.07
C ARG A 533 -20.47 -0.52 -7.53
N ALA A 534 -19.50 -1.41 -7.71
CA ALA A 534 -18.15 -1.16 -7.32
C ALA A 534 -17.50 -0.19 -8.31
N ASP A 535 -17.24 1.02 -7.83
CA ASP A 535 -16.56 2.06 -8.57
C ASP A 535 -15.05 1.98 -8.41
N LEU A 536 -14.32 2.69 -9.27
CA LEU A 536 -12.87 2.71 -9.21
C LEU A 536 -12.37 4.05 -8.68
N CYS A 537 -11.51 4.01 -7.67
CA CYS A 537 -10.76 5.20 -7.25
C CYS A 537 -9.26 4.94 -7.19
N ALA A 538 -8.48 5.97 -7.51
CA ALA A 538 -7.02 5.93 -7.40
C ALA A 538 -6.41 7.32 -7.24
N ARG A 539 -5.24 7.37 -6.63
CA ARG A 539 -4.47 8.60 -6.48
C ARG A 539 -3.68 8.93 -7.74
N ALA A 540 -3.76 10.18 -8.17
CA ALA A 540 -2.92 10.79 -9.20
C ALA A 540 -1.99 11.86 -8.60
N ALA A 541 -1.08 12.41 -9.42
CA ALA A 541 -0.17 13.47 -9.00
C ALA A 541 -0.90 14.74 -8.49
N ALA A 542 -2.08 15.03 -9.05
CA ALA A 542 -2.87 16.22 -8.73
C ALA A 542 -3.92 16.02 -7.63
N GLY A 543 -4.08 14.79 -7.10
CA GLY A 543 -5.12 14.46 -6.12
C GLY A 543 -5.74 13.10 -6.39
N PHE A 544 -6.77 12.75 -5.64
CA PHE A 544 -7.52 11.51 -5.83
C PHE A 544 -8.53 11.66 -6.98
N LEU A 545 -8.75 10.59 -7.74
CA LEU A 545 -9.72 10.53 -8.82
C LEU A 545 -10.60 9.29 -8.62
N CYS A 546 -11.90 9.46 -8.80
CA CYS A 546 -12.89 8.40 -8.72
C CYS A 546 -13.71 8.34 -10.00
N TRP A 547 -13.97 7.15 -10.50
CA TRP A 547 -14.70 6.87 -11.71
C TRP A 547 -15.92 6.03 -11.34
N PRO A 548 -17.14 6.59 -11.37
CA PRO A 548 -18.36 5.84 -11.10
C PRO A 548 -18.56 4.73 -12.12
N SER A 549 -19.05 3.57 -11.70
CA SER A 549 -19.47 2.50 -12.59
C SER A 549 -20.87 2.78 -13.14
N ASN A 550 -21.03 2.63 -14.45
CA ASN A 550 -22.35 2.65 -15.10
C ASN A 550 -22.85 1.24 -15.46
N GLY A 551 -22.17 0.21 -14.94
CA GLY A 551 -22.44 -1.22 -15.16
C GLY A 551 -21.99 -1.78 -16.51
N ALA A 552 -21.64 -0.92 -17.48
CA ALA A 552 -21.04 -1.32 -18.76
C ALA A 552 -19.57 -0.86 -18.90
N GLY A 553 -19.03 -0.23 -17.86
CA GLY A 553 -17.75 0.45 -17.81
C GLY A 553 -17.81 1.55 -16.76
N PHE A 554 -17.03 2.62 -16.96
CA PHE A 554 -16.93 3.71 -16.01
C PHE A 554 -17.18 5.06 -16.66
N ASP A 555 -17.84 5.95 -15.91
CA ASP A 555 -18.12 7.33 -16.31
C ASP A 555 -16.89 8.24 -16.14
N ALA A 556 -17.07 9.53 -16.43
CA ALA A 556 -16.01 10.51 -16.29
C ALA A 556 -15.55 10.64 -14.83
N ALA A 557 -14.25 10.91 -14.63
CA ALA A 557 -13.68 11.05 -13.31
C ALA A 557 -14.34 12.20 -12.53
N VAL A 558 -14.78 11.91 -11.31
CA VAL A 558 -15.08 12.88 -10.25
C VAL A 558 -13.79 13.19 -9.51
N SER A 559 -13.57 14.47 -9.20
CA SER A 559 -12.41 14.90 -8.42
C SER A 559 -12.61 14.51 -6.95
N GLY A 560 -11.68 13.72 -6.43
CA GLY A 560 -11.63 13.33 -5.03
C GLY A 560 -10.86 14.34 -4.15
N PRO A 561 -10.49 13.92 -2.94
CA PRO A 561 -9.71 14.72 -2.00
C PRO A 561 -8.39 15.26 -2.56
N ASP A 562 -7.95 16.42 -2.06
CA ASP A 562 -6.64 17.03 -2.37
C ASP A 562 -5.49 16.27 -1.68
N MET A 563 -5.24 15.06 -2.18
CA MET A 563 -4.13 14.18 -1.81
C MET A 563 -2.99 14.27 -2.84
N ALA A 564 -2.68 15.47 -3.31
CA ALA A 564 -1.71 15.70 -4.39
C ALA A 564 -0.25 15.46 -3.97
N ASP A 565 0.63 15.25 -4.96
CA ASP A 565 2.08 15.11 -4.75
C ASP A 565 2.64 16.36 -4.06
N ALA A 566 2.14 17.54 -4.46
CA ALA A 566 2.49 18.84 -3.88
C ALA A 566 2.15 18.96 -2.38
N GLY A 567 1.16 18.19 -1.91
CA GLY A 567 0.79 18.09 -0.49
C GLY A 567 1.59 17.04 0.30
N GLY A 568 2.57 16.37 -0.33
CA GLY A 568 3.39 15.34 0.30
C GLY A 568 2.82 13.92 0.22
N TRP A 569 1.59 13.73 -0.26
CA TRP A 569 0.92 12.42 -0.33
C TRP A 569 1.57 11.40 -1.29
N HIS A 570 2.62 11.80 -2.02
CA HIS A 570 3.47 10.90 -2.81
C HIS A 570 4.38 10.02 -1.94
N GLU A 571 4.48 10.29 -0.65
CA GLU A 571 5.32 9.54 0.29
C GLU A 571 4.60 8.28 0.78
N GLN A 572 5.32 7.16 0.81
CA GLN A 572 4.80 5.81 1.13
C GLN A 572 4.05 5.72 2.46
N ARG A 573 4.50 6.49 3.46
CA ARG A 573 3.87 6.58 4.79
C ARG A 573 2.49 7.24 4.79
N TYR A 574 2.10 7.86 3.69
CA TYR A 574 0.77 8.43 3.49
C TYR A 574 -0.01 7.60 2.48
N PHE A 575 0.50 7.38 1.25
CA PHE A 575 -0.27 6.62 0.26
C PHE A 575 -0.49 5.14 0.62
N GLY A 576 0.38 4.56 1.44
CA GLY A 576 0.19 3.19 1.95
C GLY A 576 -0.93 3.06 2.97
N SER A 577 -1.52 4.17 3.43
CA SER A 577 -2.57 4.19 4.44
C SER A 577 -3.99 4.32 3.87
N PHE A 578 -4.17 4.41 2.55
CA PHE A 578 -5.49 4.67 1.97
C PHE A 578 -6.48 3.53 2.19
N ARG A 579 -7.66 3.88 2.69
CA ARG A 579 -8.82 3.01 2.88
C ARG A 579 -10.05 3.67 2.28
N VAL A 580 -11.03 2.86 1.92
CA VAL A 580 -12.33 3.34 1.45
C VAL A 580 -13.38 2.48 2.15
N ALA A 581 -14.25 3.11 2.93
CA ALA A 581 -15.23 2.44 3.78
C ALA A 581 -16.34 3.43 4.16
N ASP A 582 -17.56 2.96 4.36
CA ASP A 582 -18.64 3.80 4.90
C ASP A 582 -18.41 3.97 6.41
N VAL A 583 -17.88 5.12 6.81
CA VAL A 583 -17.61 5.46 8.23
C VAL A 583 -18.69 6.40 8.79
N THR A 584 -19.72 6.71 8.00
CA THR A 584 -20.81 7.62 8.39
C THR A 584 -22.17 6.94 8.49
N GLY A 585 -22.29 5.72 7.96
CA GLY A 585 -23.51 4.94 7.90
C GLY A 585 -24.51 5.47 6.89
N ASP A 586 -24.06 6.19 5.85
CA ASP A 586 -24.93 6.79 4.84
C ASP A 586 -25.08 5.93 3.56
N GLY A 587 -24.50 4.73 3.58
CA GLY A 587 -24.48 3.78 2.47
C GLY A 587 -23.43 4.10 1.41
N LYS A 588 -22.58 5.10 1.63
CA LYS A 588 -21.53 5.52 0.69
C LYS A 588 -20.17 5.41 1.36
N ALA A 589 -19.21 4.85 0.64
CA ALA A 589 -17.87 4.74 1.18
C ALA A 589 -17.09 6.06 1.16
N GLU A 590 -16.60 6.49 2.33
CA GLU A 590 -15.64 7.58 2.50
C GLU A 590 -14.26 7.17 2.00
N ILE A 591 -13.53 8.12 1.43
CA ILE A 591 -12.08 7.97 1.25
C ILE A 591 -11.41 8.36 2.55
N CYS A 592 -10.62 7.46 3.15
CA CYS A 592 -9.87 7.72 4.38
C CYS A 592 -8.36 7.57 4.13
N GLY A 593 -7.56 8.42 4.78
CA GLY A 593 -6.12 8.35 4.70
C GLY A 593 -5.45 9.02 5.88
N ARG A 594 -4.26 8.54 6.23
CA ARG A 594 -3.45 9.12 7.30
C ARG A 594 -2.45 10.12 6.72
N GLY A 595 -2.63 11.38 7.06
CA GLY A 595 -1.71 12.48 6.73
C GLY A 595 -0.73 12.79 7.87
N ALA A 596 -0.02 13.91 7.75
CA ALA A 596 0.94 14.34 8.77
C ALA A 596 0.30 14.63 10.14
N ALA A 597 -0.95 15.10 10.15
CA ALA A 597 -1.70 15.50 11.34
C ALA A 597 -2.51 14.37 12.00
N GLY A 598 -2.76 13.26 11.29
CA GLY A 598 -3.64 12.19 11.75
C GLY A 598 -4.39 11.53 10.59
N VAL A 599 -5.33 10.67 10.93
CA VAL A 599 -6.32 10.11 10.00
C VAL A 599 -7.34 11.18 9.65
N VAL A 600 -7.76 11.22 8.40
CA VAL A 600 -8.85 12.07 7.91
C VAL A 600 -9.64 11.29 6.88
N CYS A 601 -10.95 11.47 6.90
CA CYS A 601 -11.89 10.87 5.97
C CYS A 601 -12.65 11.96 5.22
N TRP A 602 -13.00 11.68 3.97
CA TRP A 602 -13.71 12.59 3.08
C TRP A 602 -14.99 11.91 2.59
N PRO A 603 -16.15 12.31 3.14
CA PRO A 603 -17.45 11.85 2.67
C PRO A 603 -17.81 12.38 1.29
N PHE A 604 -18.60 11.58 0.57
CA PHE A 604 -19.18 12.00 -0.69
C PHE A 604 -20.58 12.59 -0.47
N ASP A 605 -20.76 13.87 -0.78
CA ASP A 605 -22.04 14.57 -0.56
C ASP A 605 -23.07 14.35 -1.69
N GLY A 606 -22.81 13.41 -2.61
CA GLY A 606 -23.58 13.21 -3.84
C GLY A 606 -23.06 14.03 -5.04
N THR A 607 -22.13 14.96 -4.82
CA THR A 607 -21.53 15.77 -5.88
C THR A 607 -20.00 15.91 -5.80
N ALA A 608 -19.43 15.97 -4.60
CA ALA A 608 -17.99 16.09 -4.38
C ALA A 608 -17.54 15.58 -2.99
N PHE A 609 -16.23 15.40 -2.85
CA PHE A 609 -15.55 15.06 -1.60
C PHE A 609 -15.09 16.33 -0.86
N GLY A 610 -16.05 17.11 -0.33
CA GLY A 610 -15.82 18.49 0.12
C GLY A 610 -15.56 18.68 1.61
N ALA A 611 -16.39 18.09 2.47
CA ALA A 611 -16.22 18.17 3.92
C ALA A 611 -15.28 17.06 4.42
N THR A 612 -14.52 17.33 5.48
CA THR A 612 -13.64 16.33 6.10
C THR A 612 -14.15 15.94 7.47
N ILE A 613 -13.96 14.67 7.81
CA ILE A 613 -14.10 14.15 9.16
C ILE A 613 -12.69 13.92 9.68
N ASP A 614 -12.32 14.66 10.73
CA ASP A 614 -11.06 14.45 11.43
C ASP A 614 -11.15 13.16 12.22
N GLY A 615 -10.23 12.23 11.93
CA GLY A 615 -10.10 10.98 12.64
C GLY A 615 -9.03 11.02 13.73
N PRO A 616 -8.59 9.83 14.17
CA PRO A 616 -7.55 9.70 15.17
C PRO A 616 -6.31 10.56 14.88
N ALA A 617 -5.76 11.20 15.91
CA ALA A 617 -4.60 12.10 15.79
C ALA A 617 -3.26 11.39 15.45
N TRP A 618 -3.29 10.16 14.95
CA TRP A 618 -2.18 9.25 14.60
C TRP A 618 -1.15 9.86 13.62
N SER A 619 -0.41 10.83 14.13
CA SER A 619 0.34 11.84 13.40
C SER A 619 1.81 11.49 13.26
N SER A 620 2.49 12.16 12.32
CA SER A 620 3.93 12.01 12.11
C SER A 620 4.71 12.38 13.37
N ALA A 621 4.27 13.45 14.06
CA ALA A 621 4.84 13.90 15.31
C ALA A 621 4.74 12.85 16.44
N SER A 622 3.77 11.95 16.36
CA SER A 622 3.53 10.88 17.34
C SER A 622 4.14 9.53 16.91
N GLY A 623 4.96 9.50 15.86
CA GLY A 623 5.71 8.30 15.43
C GLY A 623 4.96 7.36 14.49
N TRP A 624 3.79 7.75 13.97
CA TRP A 624 2.96 6.93 13.07
C TRP A 624 3.50 6.81 11.63
N ASP A 625 4.70 7.35 11.37
CA ASP A 625 5.38 7.20 10.07
C ASP A 625 6.02 5.82 9.86
N ALA A 626 6.05 4.96 10.89
CA ALA A 626 6.62 3.62 10.78
C ALA A 626 5.65 2.64 10.07
N PRO A 627 6.14 1.78 9.14
CA PRO A 627 5.31 0.82 8.41
C PRO A 627 4.42 -0.04 9.31
N LYS A 628 4.98 -0.54 10.42
CA LYS A 628 4.28 -1.34 11.45
C LYS A 628 3.03 -0.68 12.09
N TYR A 629 2.75 0.58 11.77
CA TYR A 629 1.55 1.31 12.20
C TYR A 629 0.68 1.69 10.99
N TYR A 630 1.19 2.49 10.05
CA TYR A 630 0.33 3.04 8.98
C TYR A 630 -0.19 1.98 7.99
N VAL A 631 0.52 0.87 7.77
CA VAL A 631 0.03 -0.23 6.92
C VAL A 631 -1.01 -1.09 7.63
N THR A 632 -1.12 -0.96 8.95
CA THR A 632 -2.08 -1.75 9.74
C THR A 632 -3.42 -1.07 9.89
N LEU A 633 -3.60 0.12 9.28
CA LEU A 633 -4.89 0.79 9.26
C LEU A 633 -5.95 -0.16 8.68
N GLN A 634 -7.07 -0.31 9.35
CA GLN A 634 -8.24 -1.06 8.90
C GLN A 634 -9.41 -0.09 8.96
N ALA A 635 -10.11 -0.01 7.84
CA ALA A 635 -11.41 0.62 7.68
C ALA A 635 -11.98 -0.05 6.45
N ALA A 636 -12.96 -0.93 6.64
CA ALA A 636 -13.74 -1.49 5.55
C ALA A 636 -15.11 -1.92 6.05
N GLY A 637 -16.01 -1.94 5.10
CA GLY A 637 -17.42 -2.17 5.29
C GLY A 637 -18.07 -1.61 4.04
N GLY A 638 -18.66 -2.49 3.25
CA GLY A 638 -19.93 -2.20 2.62
C GLY A 638 -20.99 -2.82 3.53
N CYS A 639 -22.22 -2.33 3.43
CA CYS A 639 -23.32 -2.82 4.23
C CYS A 639 -23.35 -4.38 4.17
N ALA A 640 -23.22 -5.03 5.34
CA ALA A 640 -23.23 -6.48 5.47
C ALA A 640 -24.67 -6.91 5.81
N PRO A 641 -25.32 -7.79 5.02
CA PRO A 641 -26.73 -8.09 5.20
C PRO A 641 -26.99 -8.68 6.59
N HIS A 642 -27.56 -7.87 7.46
CA HIS A 642 -27.95 -8.23 8.82
C HIS A 642 -29.46 -8.38 8.90
N PRO A 643 -30.02 -9.24 9.78
CA PRO A 643 -31.47 -9.25 9.97
C PRO A 643 -31.98 -7.88 10.42
N GLU A 644 -32.89 -7.32 9.61
CA GLU A 644 -33.55 -6.03 9.83
C GLU A 644 -33.92 -5.76 11.30
N SER A 645 -33.46 -4.62 11.83
CA SER A 645 -33.81 -4.07 13.14
C SER A 645 -34.54 -2.75 12.97
N CYS A 646 -35.47 -2.43 13.87
CA CYS A 646 -36.23 -1.17 13.79
C CYS A 646 -35.40 0.00 14.38
N ASN A 647 -34.41 0.50 13.65
CA ASN A 647 -33.44 1.52 14.07
C ASN A 647 -33.33 2.73 13.11
N GLY A 648 -34.01 2.68 11.95
CA GLY A 648 -33.94 3.72 10.91
C GLY A 648 -32.73 3.62 9.99
N LYS A 649 -32.01 2.49 10.00
CA LYS A 649 -30.93 2.13 9.08
C LYS A 649 -31.40 0.99 8.16
N ASP A 650 -30.70 0.82 7.05
CA ASP A 650 -30.84 -0.31 6.12
C ASP A 650 -29.86 -1.38 6.60
N ASP A 651 -30.33 -2.29 7.46
CA ASP A 651 -29.45 -3.24 8.15
C ASP A 651 -29.12 -4.45 7.25
N ASP A 652 -30.01 -4.79 6.31
CA ASP A 652 -29.83 -5.90 5.36
C ASP A 652 -29.32 -5.48 3.97
N CYS A 653 -29.16 -4.17 3.75
CA CYS A 653 -28.44 -3.57 2.64
C CYS A 653 -29.12 -3.74 1.29
N ASP A 654 -30.42 -4.00 1.30
CA ASP A 654 -31.21 -4.21 0.10
C ASP A 654 -31.75 -2.89 -0.50
N GLY A 655 -31.57 -1.78 0.22
CA GLY A 655 -31.96 -0.43 -0.14
C GLY A 655 -33.28 0.03 0.48
N GLU A 656 -33.91 -0.77 1.35
CA GLU A 656 -35.13 -0.45 2.06
C GLU A 656 -34.86 -0.34 3.58
N ILE A 657 -35.33 0.74 4.21
CA ILE A 657 -35.11 0.97 5.64
C ILE A 657 -36.22 0.32 6.47
N ASP A 658 -35.82 -0.43 7.51
CA ASP A 658 -36.69 -1.04 8.51
C ASP A 658 -37.84 -1.88 7.91
N GLU A 659 -37.54 -2.73 6.94
CA GLU A 659 -38.54 -3.44 6.16
C GLU A 659 -39.00 -4.77 6.79
N GLY A 660 -39.62 -5.68 6.04
CA GLY A 660 -40.08 -6.98 6.58
C GLY A 660 -41.14 -6.94 7.71
N GLY A 661 -41.61 -5.77 8.12
CA GLY A 661 -42.57 -5.59 9.21
C GLY A 661 -41.98 -5.57 10.62
N VAL A 662 -40.66 -5.38 10.78
CA VAL A 662 -40.03 -5.25 12.12
C VAL A 662 -40.55 -4.03 12.87
N CYS A 663 -40.82 -2.93 12.17
CA CYS A 663 -41.53 -1.79 12.74
C CYS A 663 -43.06 -1.99 12.68
N SER A 664 -43.57 -3.02 13.38
CA SER A 664 -45.02 -3.09 13.59
C SER A 664 -45.46 -1.99 14.57
N SER A 665 -46.37 -1.13 14.13
CA SER A 665 -46.84 0.05 14.85
C SER A 665 -47.55 -0.29 16.18
N GLN A 666 -46.82 -0.48 17.28
CA GLN A 666 -47.31 -0.30 18.66
C GLN A 666 -46.15 0.03 19.62
N GLY A 667 -45.94 1.33 19.90
CA GLY A 667 -45.01 1.75 20.96
C GLY A 667 -44.68 3.24 21.03
N SER A 668 -45.69 4.10 21.19
CA SER A 668 -45.60 5.50 21.68
C SER A 668 -44.32 6.30 21.39
N GLY A 669 -44.36 7.11 20.33
CA GLY A 669 -43.36 8.14 20.06
C GLY A 669 -43.20 9.13 21.22
N GLY A 670 -41.99 9.19 21.76
CA GLY A 670 -41.51 10.30 22.58
C GLY A 670 -41.04 11.42 21.67
N SER A 671 -41.89 12.42 21.47
CA SER A 671 -41.50 13.68 20.83
C SER A 671 -40.33 14.32 21.57
N VAL A 672 -39.26 14.62 20.83
CA VAL A 672 -38.08 15.36 21.30
C VAL A 672 -38.52 16.78 21.66
N GLY A 673 -38.76 17.01 22.95
CA GLY A 673 -39.02 18.34 23.52
C GLY A 673 -37.71 18.94 24.02
N SER A 674 -37.26 20.01 23.38
CA SER A 674 -36.21 20.89 23.86
C SER A 674 -36.65 21.59 25.16
N GLY A 675 -36.26 21.03 26.30
CA GLY A 675 -36.53 21.55 27.64
C GLY A 675 -35.29 22.16 28.29
N GLY A 676 -35.01 23.43 27.97
CA GLY A 676 -34.14 24.27 28.79
C GLY A 676 -34.82 24.58 30.13
N SER A 677 -34.13 24.31 31.24
CA SER A 677 -34.62 24.61 32.58
C SER A 677 -34.18 26.02 33.00
N GLY A 678 -35.16 26.89 33.24
CA GLY A 678 -34.95 28.26 33.72
C GLY A 678 -36.22 28.85 34.36
N TRP A 679 -36.27 28.79 35.70
CA TRP A 679 -36.84 29.76 36.64
C TRP A 679 -38.18 30.50 36.37
N GLN A 680 -39.16 30.16 37.22
CA GLN A 680 -40.13 30.97 37.99
C GLN A 680 -40.93 32.17 37.38
N ASP A 681 -42.23 32.07 37.66
CA ASP A 681 -43.22 33.09 38.05
C ASP A 681 -43.69 34.20 37.07
N GLY A 682 -44.99 34.15 36.78
CA GLY A 682 -45.90 35.28 37.00
C GLY A 682 -46.54 35.93 35.76
N GLY A 683 -47.88 35.96 35.71
CA GLY A 683 -48.63 37.10 35.16
C GLY A 683 -49.60 36.85 34.00
N VAL A 684 -50.89 36.77 34.35
CA VAL A 684 -52.12 37.34 33.73
C VAL A 684 -51.81 38.43 32.65
N ILE A 685 -52.48 38.61 31.49
CA ILE A 685 -53.88 39.07 31.22
C ILE A 685 -54.18 39.05 29.68
N GLY A 686 -55.43 38.73 29.29
CA GLY A 686 -56.20 39.27 28.15
C GLY A 686 -55.75 38.91 26.70
N GLY A 687 -56.59 38.64 25.70
CA GLY A 687 -58.01 38.90 25.46
C GLY A 687 -58.21 39.33 24.00
N ALA A 688 -59.32 38.88 23.38
CA ALA A 688 -59.90 39.33 22.09
C ALA A 688 -59.17 38.91 20.79
N GLN A 689 -59.76 37.99 20.00
CA GLN A 689 -60.80 38.19 18.96
C GLN A 689 -60.33 38.95 17.71
N GLY A 690 -60.42 38.27 16.56
CA GLY A 690 -61.08 38.87 15.40
C GLY A 690 -60.40 38.71 14.02
N ILE A 691 -61.21 38.14 13.11
CA ILE A 691 -61.42 38.60 11.71
C ILE A 691 -60.56 37.93 10.62
N ALA A 692 -61.19 37.00 9.89
CA ALA A 692 -61.06 36.85 8.43
C ALA A 692 -62.01 37.87 7.75
N PRO A 693 -61.81 38.26 6.48
CA PRO A 693 -62.48 37.51 5.38
C PRO A 693 -61.84 37.60 3.96
N GLU A 694 -62.37 36.74 3.05
CA GLU A 694 -62.63 36.94 1.59
C GLU A 694 -61.45 37.19 0.61
N GLU A 695 -61.41 36.77 -0.67
CA GLU A 695 -62.25 35.98 -1.59
C GLU A 695 -61.42 35.70 -2.89
N THR A 696 -61.46 34.45 -3.39
CA THR A 696 -61.58 33.86 -4.76
C THR A 696 -61.29 34.64 -6.09
N PRO A 697 -61.37 34.04 -7.33
CA PRO A 697 -61.01 32.70 -7.86
C PRO A 697 -60.39 32.69 -9.31
N ARG A 698 -60.21 31.45 -9.85
CA ARG A 698 -60.15 30.97 -11.27
C ARG A 698 -58.73 30.54 -11.70
N GLU A 699 -58.51 29.39 -12.34
CA GLU A 699 -59.29 28.72 -13.40
C GLU A 699 -58.96 27.21 -13.46
N ALA A 700 -59.92 26.41 -13.94
CA ALA A 700 -59.86 24.95 -14.05
C ALA A 700 -59.55 24.50 -15.49
N VAL A 701 -58.83 23.39 -15.65
CA VAL A 701 -59.02 22.46 -16.78
C VAL A 701 -58.93 21.02 -16.26
N ASP A 702 -59.92 20.25 -16.71
CA ASP A 702 -60.38 18.93 -16.32
C ASP A 702 -59.63 17.81 -17.07
N GLY A 703 -59.67 16.58 -16.53
CA GLY A 703 -59.05 15.40 -17.16
C GLY A 703 -58.93 14.19 -16.24
N GLY A 704 -60.05 13.72 -15.69
CA GLY A 704 -60.09 12.56 -14.81
C GLY A 704 -59.91 11.20 -15.49
N CYS A 705 -59.50 10.21 -14.69
CA CYS A 705 -60.20 8.93 -14.56
C CYS A 705 -59.73 8.24 -13.26
N ALA A 706 -60.70 7.79 -12.47
CA ALA A 706 -60.55 7.31 -11.10
C ALA A 706 -60.89 5.82 -10.98
N CYS A 707 -60.32 5.18 -9.95
CA CYS A 707 -60.88 4.06 -9.15
C CYS A 707 -61.09 2.69 -9.85
N ARG A 708 -60.99 1.51 -9.21
CA ARG A 708 -61.03 1.11 -7.81
C ARG A 708 -60.64 -0.38 -7.71
N SER A 709 -60.09 -0.73 -6.55
CA SER A 709 -59.94 -2.06 -5.95
C SER A 709 -61.26 -2.82 -5.72
N VAL A 710 -61.24 -4.17 -5.82
CA VAL A 710 -62.05 -5.10 -4.99
C VAL A 710 -61.31 -6.47 -4.86
N PRO A 711 -61.24 -7.08 -3.66
CA PRO A 711 -60.61 -8.38 -3.40
C PRO A 711 -61.60 -9.56 -3.52
N ARG A 712 -61.09 -10.81 -3.58
CA ARG A 712 -61.93 -12.01 -3.40
C ARG A 712 -61.26 -13.08 -2.55
N ALA A 713 -62.01 -13.53 -1.56
CA ALA A 713 -61.66 -14.50 -0.54
C ALA A 713 -61.86 -15.96 -0.98
N GLY A 714 -61.01 -16.85 -0.45
CA GLY A 714 -61.39 -18.08 0.27
C GLY A 714 -61.92 -19.28 -0.51
N SER A 715 -61.15 -20.39 -0.50
CA SER A 715 -61.63 -21.73 -0.12
C SER A 715 -60.52 -22.79 -0.21
N ALA A 716 -60.22 -23.45 0.91
CA ALA A 716 -59.72 -24.84 0.99
C ALA A 716 -60.89 -25.74 1.49
N PRO A 717 -60.78 -27.07 1.73
CA PRO A 717 -59.66 -28.00 1.56
C PRO A 717 -60.05 -29.41 1.00
N GLY A 718 -59.07 -30.30 0.87
CA GLY A 718 -59.22 -31.76 0.73
C GLY A 718 -58.16 -32.34 -0.23
N GLY A 719 -57.42 -33.41 0.00
CA GLY A 719 -57.32 -34.38 1.09
C GLY A 719 -56.52 -35.59 0.54
N LEU A 720 -55.53 -36.05 1.32
CA LEU A 720 -55.02 -37.43 1.49
C LEU A 720 -54.65 -38.34 0.28
N PHE A 721 -53.43 -38.88 0.33
CA PHE A 721 -52.91 -40.26 0.04
C PHE A 721 -51.56 -40.25 -0.71
N LEU A 722 -50.41 -40.52 -0.06
CA LEU A 722 -49.75 -41.83 0.19
C LEU A 722 -49.40 -42.63 -1.08
N LEU A 723 -48.11 -42.69 -1.47
CA LEU A 723 -47.22 -43.88 -1.33
C LEU A 723 -45.96 -43.85 -2.23
N LEU A 724 -44.92 -44.47 -1.65
CA LEU A 724 -43.58 -44.77 -2.16
C LEU A 724 -43.51 -45.39 -3.58
N GLY A 725 -42.38 -45.19 -4.24
CA GLY A 725 -41.93 -46.02 -5.37
C GLY A 725 -40.48 -45.76 -5.78
N LEU A 726 -39.58 -46.59 -5.27
CA LEU A 726 -38.15 -46.72 -5.58
C LEU A 726 -37.86 -47.11 -7.06
N ALA A 727 -36.58 -46.95 -7.42
CA ALA A 727 -35.79 -47.70 -8.43
C ALA A 727 -35.70 -47.06 -9.84
N LEU A 728 -34.55 -46.45 -10.16
CA LEU A 728 -33.34 -47.05 -10.77
C LEU A 728 -33.44 -47.32 -12.29
N VAL A 729 -32.54 -46.63 -13.00
CA VAL A 729 -31.58 -47.18 -13.99
C VAL A 729 -31.89 -47.12 -15.50
N ARG A 730 -30.90 -46.51 -16.18
CA ARG A 730 -30.37 -46.70 -17.55
C ARG A 730 -31.02 -46.00 -18.75
N ALA A 731 -30.40 -44.88 -19.10
CA ALA A 731 -29.56 -44.68 -20.29
C ALA A 731 -29.85 -45.50 -21.57
N ARG A 732 -30.12 -44.76 -22.68
CA ARG A 732 -29.59 -44.94 -24.05
C ARG A 732 -29.98 -43.68 -24.86
N HIS A 733 -29.04 -42.77 -25.15
CA HIS A 733 -28.21 -42.67 -26.37
C HIS A 733 -28.94 -42.31 -27.68
N CYS A 734 -28.52 -41.16 -28.25
CA CYS A 734 -28.44 -40.79 -29.69
C CYS A 734 -29.74 -40.82 -30.53
N ARG A 735 -30.05 -39.91 -31.47
CA ARG A 735 -29.25 -38.98 -32.27
C ARG A 735 -30.19 -38.03 -33.07
N ARG A 736 -29.78 -36.76 -33.23
CA ARG A 736 -29.90 -35.85 -34.41
C ARG A 736 -31.02 -36.01 -35.47
N GLY A 737 -31.70 -34.89 -35.72
CA GLY A 737 -32.09 -34.34 -37.03
C GLY A 737 -32.79 -32.98 -36.84
N ARG A 738 -32.13 -31.82 -37.07
CA ARG A 738 -32.34 -30.90 -38.22
C ARG A 738 -33.79 -30.94 -38.75
N GLY A 739 -34.54 -29.86 -38.88
CA GLY A 739 -34.27 -28.43 -38.86
C GLY A 739 -35.32 -27.77 -39.76
N ALA A 740 -35.87 -26.64 -39.34
CA ALA A 740 -36.44 -25.57 -40.14
C ALA A 740 -36.48 -24.33 -39.24
#